data_AF-U6MKD2-F1
#
_entry.id   AF-U6MKD2-F1
#
_cell.length_a   1.000
_cell.length_b   1.000
_cell.length_c   1.000
_cell.angle_alpha   90.00
_cell.angle_beta   90.00
_cell.angle_gamma   90.00
#
_symmetry.space_group_name_H-M   'P 1'
#
loop_
_entity.id
_entity.type
_entity.pdbx_description
1 polymer ?
#
loop_
_entity_poly.entity_id
_entity_poly.type
_entity_poly.pdbx_seq_one_letter_code
_entity_poly.pdbx_strand_id
1 'polypeptide(L)'
;MISDETFVENSRLFETAINCHYFIVDVEYSALIVHKMLVNLKTIDRKLYDAIQENLRGDLLTILFAAGELFGLALPIARVLVRHENGGQLWGTLIKIYEGDFDTRLKRPDNGSRLDIWSKPAREHTPAEANEIKAAAEKKSHLREIANDKYSLLSVSAKMISPVVYLHNFFSLGHFDIKPSNMVFKKNRSIEVVAIDFGLIAPLGQRGPLRGTVAFTAPEVECAKEPPSPTQSIAVPQEGGIVSKLPYLASYDVYALGLTLGVAWTMSLSHTRRFVWTERCIRPLLLQGVSLDFVDIRRQWGPQVFTQEIRKSLNRCVEPGGKMEKLYLPNMPFLIKTKIRQMIETNPVIRISASNAFAFVAVARALEAVRERPVEEAQQLLRQAQGTVLLRLSLSKAGTRSIEVGTARGRQQATETLRALLELATWSPIREAVASCVVPIPVATIMRLTTLPKAVEVAEAQEKLPRLLHWPLLQQQEGQMKDKSYAELIDAVFGVDMEGLNVITQQQIIDRKMSAANLLISRSVHLYIERQLLIDPYIQLVEETPSESTIAFILKSVGIADGRDSDILAYFKDRVFTSYVAWASADRLIRLAVRRCVSRDPAGASIHAKYSAGEVVAAVEKQLLHHCVWQQVTQISSETHYGPPWGVSAALFDFGAPEEQVSVHLRDVVTPIHMEAAWRTEDALSLLHLQVDRAVSRLCIVAAGVAATTAASAAATAAAALPENSNLRDIYTKIMTEMQRDNYVPFAFGNHQERPEYTETMFNLSVLNFKRAVVFTAAKRQLGIVASETLKSMRKSRRSAATVDSVLSDVPESILAWGRYATEEAIAKNVIREVVEKEIKIANTPKSKHRRKRSSNA
;
A
#
# COMPACT_ATOMS: atom_id res chain seq x y z
N MET A 1 44.30 10.44 -17.62
CA MET A 1 43.04 10.41 -18.40
C MET A 1 43.35 9.76 -19.72
N ILE A 2 42.58 8.74 -20.10
CA ILE A 2 42.67 8.05 -21.40
C ILE A 2 42.02 8.99 -22.44
N SER A 3 42.59 9.17 -23.64
CA SER A 3 41.97 10.03 -24.66
C SER A 3 40.65 9.41 -25.14
N ASP A 4 39.67 10.23 -25.56
CA ASP A 4 38.37 9.74 -26.04
C ASP A 4 38.50 8.72 -27.17
N GLU A 5 39.48 8.89 -28.05
CA GLU A 5 39.80 7.95 -29.13
C GLU A 5 40.32 6.61 -28.58
N THR A 6 41.22 6.64 -27.59
CA THR A 6 41.76 5.43 -26.93
C THR A 6 40.69 4.73 -26.08
N PHE A 7 39.74 5.49 -25.50
CA PHE A 7 38.58 4.95 -24.78
C PHE A 7 37.61 4.27 -25.73
N VAL A 8 37.32 4.85 -26.90
CA VAL A 8 36.47 4.23 -27.92
C VAL A 8 37.12 2.98 -28.50
N GLU A 9 38.42 3.01 -28.81
CA GLU A 9 39.17 1.84 -29.32
C GLU A 9 39.19 0.67 -28.32
N ASN A 10 39.37 0.98 -27.03
CA ASN A 10 39.44 -0.04 -25.97
C ASN A 10 38.11 -0.28 -25.26
N SER A 11 37.04 0.44 -25.60
CA SER A 11 35.73 0.35 -24.95
C SER A 11 35.20 -1.07 -24.94
N ARG A 12 35.38 -1.80 -26.06
CA ARG A 12 35.00 -3.20 -26.20
C ARG A 12 35.83 -4.15 -25.33
N LEU A 13 37.13 -3.86 -25.16
CA LEU A 13 38.02 -4.61 -24.28
C LEU A 13 37.68 -4.36 -22.80
N PHE A 14 37.39 -3.11 -22.43
CA PHE A 14 36.91 -2.75 -21.10
C PHE A 14 35.53 -3.35 -20.81
N GLU A 15 34.59 -3.30 -21.75
CA GLU A 15 33.27 -3.91 -21.64
C GLU A 15 33.40 -5.44 -21.46
N THR A 16 34.28 -6.09 -22.24
CA THR A 16 34.58 -7.52 -22.09
C THR A 16 35.22 -7.85 -20.73
N ALA A 17 36.19 -7.05 -20.27
CA ALA A 17 36.85 -7.24 -18.99
C ALA A 17 35.90 -6.98 -17.79
N ILE A 18 35.06 -5.96 -17.88
CA ILE A 18 34.01 -5.63 -16.90
C ILE A 18 32.99 -6.76 -16.85
N ASN A 19 32.52 -7.25 -18.00
CA ASN A 19 31.60 -8.38 -18.07
C ASN A 19 32.22 -9.66 -17.52
N CYS A 20 33.51 -9.93 -17.79
CA CYS A 20 34.25 -11.04 -17.19
C CYS A 20 34.43 -10.90 -15.66
N HIS A 21 34.62 -9.69 -15.14
CA HIS A 21 34.76 -9.45 -13.71
C HIS A 21 33.45 -9.65 -12.96
N TYR A 22 32.35 -9.03 -13.41
CA TYR A 22 31.02 -9.25 -12.82
C TYR A 22 30.61 -10.71 -12.85
N PHE A 23 31.04 -11.43 -13.88
CA PHE A 23 30.84 -12.86 -14.00
C PHE A 23 31.64 -13.74 -13.03
N ILE A 24 32.93 -13.47 -12.81
CA ILE A 24 33.72 -14.19 -11.80
C ILE A 24 33.02 -14.03 -10.44
N VAL A 25 32.57 -12.81 -10.15
CA VAL A 25 31.83 -12.47 -8.95
C VAL A 25 30.50 -13.23 -8.86
N ASP A 26 29.67 -13.25 -9.91
CA ASP A 26 28.40 -14.01 -9.95
C ASP A 26 28.60 -15.53 -9.81
N VAL A 27 29.69 -16.07 -10.36
CA VAL A 27 30.04 -17.49 -10.27
C VAL A 27 30.56 -17.83 -8.89
N GLU A 28 31.41 -17.01 -8.29
CA GLU A 28 31.85 -17.16 -6.89
C GLU A 28 30.66 -17.12 -5.93
N TYR A 29 29.70 -16.23 -6.18
CA TYR A 29 28.47 -16.10 -5.39
C TYR A 29 27.51 -17.26 -5.59
N SER A 30 27.28 -17.70 -6.82
CA SER A 30 26.45 -18.88 -7.11
C SER A 30 27.11 -20.15 -6.57
N ALA A 31 28.44 -20.26 -6.66
CA ALA A 31 29.21 -21.35 -6.08
C ALA A 31 29.15 -21.33 -4.55
N LEU A 32 29.16 -20.15 -3.91
CA LEU A 32 28.97 -20.00 -2.47
C LEU A 32 27.60 -20.53 -2.03
N ILE A 33 26.53 -20.18 -2.74
CA ILE A 33 25.17 -20.69 -2.48
C ILE A 33 25.15 -22.21 -2.64
N VAL A 34 25.64 -22.73 -3.77
CA VAL A 34 25.68 -24.16 -4.06
C VAL A 34 26.49 -24.91 -3.02
N HIS A 35 27.65 -24.40 -2.61
CA HIS A 35 28.48 -25.01 -1.58
C HIS A 35 27.74 -25.08 -0.23
N LYS A 36 27.14 -23.97 0.21
CA LYS A 36 26.34 -23.93 1.45
C LYS A 36 25.10 -24.82 1.37
N MET A 37 24.46 -24.89 0.21
CA MET A 37 23.34 -25.81 -0.04
C MET A 37 23.77 -27.26 0.07
N LEU A 38 24.87 -27.66 -0.59
CA LEU A 38 25.39 -29.03 -0.54
C LEU A 38 25.73 -29.47 0.88
N VAL A 39 26.39 -28.59 1.66
CA VAL A 39 26.70 -28.86 3.08
C VAL A 39 25.43 -29.13 3.89
N ASN A 40 24.36 -28.36 3.65
CA ASN A 40 23.13 -28.47 4.43
C ASN A 40 22.15 -29.53 3.92
N LEU A 41 22.13 -29.84 2.62
CA LEU A 41 21.29 -30.90 2.03
C LEU A 41 21.57 -32.26 2.65
N LYS A 42 22.82 -32.51 3.06
CA LYS A 42 23.20 -33.70 3.83
C LYS A 42 22.30 -33.91 5.06
N THR A 43 21.86 -32.84 5.68
CA THR A 43 21.04 -32.84 6.91
C THR A 43 19.55 -32.74 6.62
N ILE A 44 19.16 -31.99 5.57
CA ILE A 44 17.75 -31.66 5.27
C ILE A 44 17.10 -32.70 4.36
N ASP A 45 17.82 -33.18 3.34
CA ASP A 45 17.36 -34.21 2.40
C ASP A 45 18.54 -35.10 1.98
N ARG A 46 18.81 -36.09 2.85
CA ARG A 46 19.93 -37.01 2.68
C ARG A 46 19.84 -37.80 1.37
N LYS A 47 18.62 -38.15 0.93
CA LYS A 47 18.40 -38.87 -0.32
C LYS A 47 18.81 -38.04 -1.53
N LEU A 48 18.40 -36.78 -1.56
CA LEU A 48 18.81 -35.86 -2.62
C LEU A 48 20.32 -35.59 -2.57
N TYR A 49 20.90 -35.43 -1.37
CA TYR A 49 22.34 -35.26 -1.22
C TYR A 49 23.15 -36.45 -1.75
N ASP A 50 22.76 -37.68 -1.41
CA ASP A 50 23.46 -38.88 -1.87
C ASP A 50 23.30 -39.04 -3.40
N ALA A 51 22.13 -38.73 -3.96
CA ALA A 51 21.91 -38.69 -5.41
C ALA A 51 22.79 -37.65 -6.14
N ILE A 52 23.09 -36.51 -5.51
CA ILE A 52 24.04 -35.51 -6.03
C ILE A 52 25.47 -36.07 -6.04
N GLN A 53 25.88 -36.72 -4.95
CA GLN A 53 27.25 -37.25 -4.80
C GLN A 53 27.55 -38.39 -5.78
N GLU A 54 26.55 -39.22 -6.10
CA GLU A 54 26.69 -40.37 -7.00
C GLU A 54 26.75 -39.98 -8.49
N ASN A 55 26.39 -38.74 -8.85
CA ASN A 55 26.17 -38.32 -10.24
C ASN A 55 27.16 -37.24 -10.73
N LEU A 56 28.46 -37.55 -10.65
CA LEU A 56 29.57 -36.59 -10.84
C LEU A 56 29.80 -36.04 -12.25
N ARG A 57 29.18 -36.58 -13.32
CA ARG A 57 29.51 -36.19 -14.71
C ARG A 57 28.34 -35.98 -15.69
N GLY A 58 27.09 -36.29 -15.34
CA GLY A 58 25.94 -36.20 -16.27
C GLY A 58 24.87 -35.18 -15.90
N ASP A 59 24.40 -35.19 -14.65
CA ASP A 59 23.17 -34.48 -14.24
C ASP A 59 23.33 -33.52 -13.05
N LEU A 60 24.55 -33.27 -12.58
CA LEU A 60 24.81 -32.47 -11.38
C LEU A 60 24.16 -31.08 -11.43
N LEU A 61 24.16 -30.41 -12.58
CA LEU A 61 23.52 -29.10 -12.76
C LEU A 61 21.99 -29.18 -12.67
N THR A 62 21.37 -30.21 -13.25
CA THR A 62 19.93 -30.46 -13.16
C THR A 62 19.49 -30.76 -11.73
N ILE A 63 20.30 -31.52 -10.99
CA ILE A 63 20.01 -31.88 -9.60
C ILE A 63 20.25 -30.69 -8.66
N LEU A 64 21.31 -29.91 -8.84
CA LEU A 64 21.55 -28.66 -8.10
C LEU A 64 20.47 -27.61 -8.36
N PHE A 65 19.98 -27.55 -9.60
CA PHE A 65 18.83 -26.74 -9.96
C PHE A 65 17.56 -27.20 -9.21
N ALA A 66 17.26 -28.51 -9.23
CA ALA A 66 16.12 -29.06 -8.51
C ALA A 66 16.23 -28.81 -7.00
N ALA A 67 17.46 -28.89 -6.45
CA ALA A 67 17.73 -28.55 -5.06
C ALA A 67 17.50 -27.06 -4.75
N GLY A 68 17.87 -26.16 -5.67
CA GLY A 68 17.56 -24.73 -5.55
C GLY A 68 16.06 -24.47 -5.49
N GLU A 69 15.28 -25.15 -6.34
CA GLU A 69 13.82 -25.04 -6.35
C GLU A 69 13.19 -25.48 -5.02
N LEU A 70 13.77 -26.45 -4.30
CA LEU A 70 13.29 -26.84 -2.96
C LEU A 70 13.32 -25.69 -1.95
N PHE A 71 14.29 -24.78 -2.09
CA PHE A 71 14.43 -23.61 -1.23
C PHE A 71 13.79 -22.36 -1.85
N GLY A 72 13.08 -22.49 -2.97
CA GLY A 72 12.50 -21.37 -3.71
C GLY A 72 13.56 -20.46 -4.35
N LEU A 73 14.72 -21.01 -4.71
CA LEU A 73 15.82 -20.30 -5.35
C LEU A 73 15.96 -20.75 -6.82
N ALA A 74 16.04 -19.79 -7.72
CA ALA A 74 16.26 -20.04 -9.14
C ALA A 74 17.74 -19.82 -9.49
N LEU A 75 18.54 -20.88 -9.31
CA LEU A 75 19.98 -20.81 -9.55
C LEU A 75 20.32 -20.81 -11.06
N PRO A 76 21.41 -20.13 -11.46
CA PRO A 76 22.00 -20.24 -12.80
C PRO A 76 22.26 -21.68 -13.24
N ILE A 77 21.86 -22.04 -14.46
CA ILE A 77 21.96 -23.41 -15.03
C ILE A 77 23.15 -23.54 -15.98
N ALA A 78 23.39 -22.54 -16.83
CA ALA A 78 24.48 -22.58 -17.82
C ALA A 78 24.90 -21.19 -18.29
N ARG A 79 25.95 -21.14 -19.11
CA ARG A 79 26.39 -19.93 -19.84
C ARG A 79 25.94 -20.03 -21.29
N VAL A 80 25.50 -18.92 -21.85
CA VAL A 80 25.25 -18.78 -23.29
C VAL A 80 25.95 -17.55 -23.82
N LEU A 81 26.47 -17.64 -25.04
CA LEU A 81 26.89 -16.47 -25.81
C LEU A 81 25.69 -16.00 -26.61
N VAL A 82 25.14 -14.85 -26.24
CA VAL A 82 24.03 -14.22 -26.94
C VAL A 82 24.61 -13.22 -27.92
N ARG A 83 24.27 -13.38 -29.21
CA ARG A 83 24.63 -12.39 -30.23
C ARG A 83 23.52 -11.33 -30.27
N HIS A 84 23.86 -10.09 -29.96
CA HIS A 84 22.96 -8.94 -30.03
C HIS A 84 22.74 -8.52 -31.49
N GLU A 85 21.70 -7.71 -31.76
CA GLU A 85 21.30 -7.28 -33.12
C GLU A 85 22.41 -6.56 -33.89
N ASN A 86 23.37 -5.93 -33.18
CA ASN A 86 24.53 -5.26 -33.78
C ASN A 86 25.74 -6.19 -34.02
N GLY A 87 25.57 -7.51 -33.84
CA GLY A 87 26.63 -8.51 -34.00
C GLY A 87 27.54 -8.70 -32.79
N GLY A 88 27.38 -7.87 -31.73
CA GLY A 88 28.12 -8.01 -30.48
C GLY A 88 27.77 -9.31 -29.75
N GLN A 89 28.78 -9.99 -29.20
CA GLN A 89 28.57 -11.18 -28.38
C GLN A 89 28.59 -10.80 -26.91
N LEU A 90 27.50 -11.09 -26.21
CA LEU A 90 27.37 -10.89 -24.77
C LEU A 90 27.27 -12.25 -24.08
N TRP A 91 27.96 -12.39 -22.96
CA TRP A 91 27.75 -13.53 -22.08
C TRP A 91 26.41 -13.37 -21.36
N GLY A 92 25.57 -14.40 -21.45
CA GLY A 92 24.30 -14.51 -20.76
C GLY A 92 24.29 -15.70 -19.82
N THR A 93 23.55 -15.56 -18.72
CA THR A 93 23.28 -16.66 -17.80
C THR A 93 21.95 -17.31 -18.18
N LEU A 94 21.97 -18.63 -18.37
CA LEU A 94 20.77 -19.40 -18.64
C LEU A 94 20.14 -19.78 -17.30
N ILE A 95 18.98 -19.20 -17.02
CA ILE A 95 18.11 -19.57 -15.91
C ILE A 95 16.87 -20.27 -16.48
N LYS A 96 16.17 -21.05 -15.66
CA LYS A 96 14.85 -21.58 -16.06
C LYS A 96 13.93 -20.43 -16.44
N ILE A 97 13.11 -20.63 -17.48
CA ILE A 97 12.16 -19.61 -17.92
C ILE A 97 11.00 -19.56 -16.93
N TYR A 98 10.84 -18.41 -16.29
CA TYR A 98 9.74 -18.09 -15.40
C TYR A 98 8.64 -17.33 -16.15
N GLU A 99 7.40 -17.45 -15.67
CA GLU A 99 6.23 -16.81 -16.28
C GLU A 99 6.32 -15.29 -16.15
N GLY A 100 6.91 -14.74 -15.10
CA GLY A 100 7.10 -13.29 -14.98
C GLY A 100 7.43 -12.87 -13.55
N ASP A 101 7.82 -11.62 -13.36
CA ASP A 101 8.07 -11.03 -12.05
C ASP A 101 6.78 -10.53 -11.37
N PHE A 102 6.86 -10.21 -10.08
CA PHE A 102 5.81 -9.47 -9.36
C PHE A 102 5.66 -8.02 -9.85
N ASP A 103 6.60 -7.58 -10.67
CA ASP A 103 6.56 -6.26 -11.27
C ASP A 103 5.51 -6.19 -12.40
N THR A 104 4.27 -5.88 -12.02
CA THR A 104 3.16 -5.69 -12.95
C THR A 104 3.23 -4.34 -13.70
N ARG A 105 4.30 -3.54 -13.50
CA ARG A 105 4.52 -2.30 -14.23
C ARG A 105 4.67 -2.58 -15.73
N LEU A 106 4.36 -1.56 -16.52
CA LEU A 106 4.41 -1.65 -17.97
C LEU A 106 5.87 -1.65 -18.44
N LYS A 107 6.33 -2.78 -18.99
CA LYS A 107 7.69 -2.93 -19.54
C LYS A 107 7.92 -2.08 -20.80
N ARG A 108 6.86 -1.63 -21.48
CA ARG A 108 6.93 -0.70 -22.63
C ARG A 108 6.48 0.71 -22.19
N PRO A 109 7.04 1.79 -22.78
CA PRO A 109 6.59 3.15 -22.54
C PRO A 109 5.08 3.25 -22.79
N ASP A 110 4.31 3.55 -21.75
CA ASP A 110 2.89 3.83 -21.89
C ASP A 110 2.72 5.32 -22.16
N ASN A 111 2.23 5.64 -23.36
CA ASN A 111 1.91 6.99 -23.83
C ASN A 111 0.76 7.66 -23.05
N GLY A 112 0.29 7.05 -21.97
CA GLY A 112 -0.74 7.56 -21.08
C GLY A 112 -2.14 7.08 -21.41
N SER A 113 -2.28 6.21 -22.41
CA SER A 113 -3.58 5.67 -22.85
C SER A 113 -4.24 4.73 -21.84
N ARG A 114 -3.50 4.25 -20.85
CA ARG A 114 -4.01 3.35 -19.83
C ARG A 114 -4.27 4.08 -18.52
N LEU A 115 -5.48 3.89 -17.99
CA LEU A 115 -5.86 4.35 -16.65
C LEU A 115 -5.50 3.33 -15.56
N ASP A 116 -5.29 2.06 -15.96
CA ASP A 116 -4.67 1.07 -15.10
C ASP A 116 -3.70 0.11 -15.83
N ILE A 117 -2.85 -0.60 -15.08
CA ILE A 117 -1.86 -1.54 -15.62
C ILE A 117 -2.49 -2.80 -16.26
N TRP A 118 -3.82 -2.98 -16.11
CA TRP A 118 -4.60 -4.12 -16.61
C TRP A 118 -5.46 -3.75 -17.83
N SER A 119 -5.67 -2.47 -18.12
CA SER A 119 -6.59 -1.99 -19.16
C SER A 119 -5.97 -2.15 -20.53
N LYS A 120 -6.74 -2.61 -21.53
CA LYS A 120 -6.26 -2.64 -22.92
C LYS A 120 -6.02 -1.21 -23.43
N PRO A 121 -5.03 -0.99 -24.34
CA PRO A 121 -4.90 0.28 -25.06
C PRO A 121 -6.18 0.59 -25.85
N ALA A 122 -6.46 1.87 -26.06
CA ALA A 122 -7.61 2.33 -26.84
C ALA A 122 -7.33 2.41 -28.36
N ARG A 123 -6.35 1.70 -28.91
CA ARG A 123 -6.10 1.68 -30.38
C ARG A 123 -6.07 0.26 -30.91
N GLU A 124 -6.58 0.09 -32.13
CA GLU A 124 -6.49 -1.16 -32.88
C GLU A 124 -5.04 -1.42 -33.31
N HIS A 125 -4.70 -2.69 -33.30
CA HIS A 125 -3.37 -3.22 -33.55
C HIS A 125 -3.43 -4.13 -34.78
N THR A 126 -2.33 -4.21 -35.53
CA THR A 126 -2.22 -5.12 -36.67
C THR A 126 -2.52 -6.57 -36.26
N PRO A 127 -2.91 -7.48 -37.17
CA PRO A 127 -3.25 -8.87 -36.81
C PRO A 127 -2.15 -9.63 -36.05
N ALA A 128 -0.88 -9.34 -36.33
CA ALA A 128 0.27 -9.92 -35.63
C ALA A 128 0.39 -9.39 -34.19
N GLU A 129 0.27 -8.07 -34.01
CA GLU A 129 0.22 -7.45 -32.69
C GLU A 129 -1.02 -7.92 -31.90
N ALA A 130 -2.15 -8.17 -32.55
CA ALA A 130 -3.36 -8.67 -31.91
C ALA A 130 -3.16 -10.05 -31.27
N ASN A 131 -2.40 -10.95 -31.90
CA ASN A 131 -2.07 -12.27 -31.36
C ASN A 131 -1.10 -12.19 -30.17
N GLU A 132 -0.06 -11.36 -30.25
CA GLU A 132 0.84 -11.11 -29.12
C GLU A 132 0.11 -10.46 -27.94
N ILE A 133 -0.78 -9.51 -28.22
CA ILE A 133 -1.61 -8.85 -27.22
C ILE A 133 -2.58 -9.83 -26.59
N LYS A 134 -3.17 -10.75 -27.36
CA LYS A 134 -4.07 -11.79 -26.85
C LYS A 134 -3.34 -12.71 -25.88
N ALA A 135 -2.17 -13.23 -26.26
CA ALA A 135 -1.35 -14.07 -25.38
C ALA A 135 -0.89 -13.31 -24.12
N ALA A 136 -0.47 -12.05 -24.26
CA ALA A 136 -0.11 -11.20 -23.13
C ALA A 136 -1.31 -10.85 -22.24
N ALA A 137 -2.52 -10.71 -22.80
CA ALA A 137 -3.75 -10.42 -22.08
C ALA A 137 -4.25 -11.62 -21.29
N GLU A 138 -4.22 -12.83 -21.86
CA GLU A 138 -4.55 -14.08 -21.15
C GLU A 138 -3.62 -14.29 -19.95
N LYS A 139 -2.32 -14.11 -20.16
CA LYS A 139 -1.31 -14.17 -19.09
C LYS A 139 -1.54 -13.13 -17.98
N LYS A 140 -1.88 -11.91 -18.36
CA LYS A 140 -2.22 -10.84 -17.40
C LYS A 140 -3.55 -11.10 -16.68
N SER A 141 -4.50 -11.80 -17.29
CA SER A 141 -5.77 -12.15 -16.65
C SER A 141 -5.53 -13.03 -15.42
N HIS A 142 -4.69 -14.06 -15.55
CA HIS A 142 -4.37 -14.95 -14.43
C HIS A 142 -3.64 -14.23 -13.29
N LEU A 143 -2.65 -13.38 -13.62
CA LEU A 143 -1.98 -12.54 -12.61
C LEU A 143 -2.94 -11.56 -11.94
N ARG A 144 -3.94 -11.07 -12.67
CA ARG A 144 -4.99 -10.19 -12.12
C ARG A 144 -5.90 -10.96 -11.17
N GLU A 145 -6.23 -12.22 -11.45
CA GLU A 145 -6.98 -13.08 -10.52
C GLU A 145 -6.20 -13.26 -9.21
N ILE A 146 -4.91 -13.62 -9.32
CA ILE A 146 -4.01 -13.73 -8.16
C ILE A 146 -3.96 -12.41 -7.38
N ALA A 147 -3.81 -11.28 -8.06
CA ALA A 147 -3.69 -9.95 -7.44
C ALA A 147 -4.97 -9.45 -6.74
N ASN A 148 -6.13 -10.06 -7.04
CA ASN A 148 -7.42 -9.69 -6.44
C ASN A 148 -7.92 -10.73 -5.42
N ASP A 149 -7.25 -11.88 -5.30
CA ASP A 149 -7.62 -12.95 -4.38
C ASP A 149 -6.76 -12.95 -3.10
N LYS A 150 -7.42 -12.82 -1.94
CA LYS A 150 -6.79 -12.82 -0.62
C LYS A 150 -5.95 -14.07 -0.40
N TYR A 151 -6.47 -15.24 -0.78
CA TYR A 151 -5.80 -16.53 -0.55
C TYR A 151 -4.55 -16.69 -1.39
N SER A 152 -4.66 -16.33 -2.65
CA SER A 152 -3.56 -16.29 -3.59
C SER A 152 -2.45 -15.37 -3.08
N LEU A 153 -2.78 -14.17 -2.60
CA LEU A 153 -1.81 -13.23 -2.04
C LEU A 153 -1.19 -13.70 -0.71
N LEU A 154 -1.93 -14.41 0.15
CA LEU A 154 -1.36 -15.07 1.34
C LEU A 154 -0.37 -16.17 0.95
N SER A 155 -0.69 -16.98 -0.06
CA SER A 155 0.20 -18.01 -0.59
C SER A 155 1.46 -17.40 -1.22
N VAL A 156 1.29 -16.36 -2.05
CA VAL A 156 2.37 -15.56 -2.61
C VAL A 156 3.27 -15.03 -1.50
N SER A 157 2.71 -14.40 -0.48
CA SER A 157 3.47 -13.77 0.61
C SER A 157 4.35 -14.80 1.32
N ALA A 158 3.78 -15.96 1.70
CA ALA A 158 4.55 -17.04 2.31
C ALA A 158 5.71 -17.51 1.40
N LYS A 159 5.45 -17.66 0.10
CA LYS A 159 6.43 -18.14 -0.88
C LYS A 159 7.49 -17.10 -1.26
N MET A 160 7.21 -15.81 -1.10
CA MET A 160 8.20 -14.74 -1.25
C MET A 160 9.14 -14.64 -0.03
N ILE A 161 8.63 -14.93 1.17
CA ILE A 161 9.43 -14.89 2.39
C ILE A 161 10.31 -16.13 2.53
N SER A 162 9.80 -17.31 2.16
CA SER A 162 10.48 -18.60 2.36
C SER A 162 11.93 -18.66 1.86
N PRO A 163 12.29 -18.17 0.66
CA PRO A 163 13.67 -18.22 0.17
C PRO A 163 14.64 -17.43 1.06
N VAL A 164 14.17 -16.31 1.60
CA VAL A 164 14.96 -15.43 2.48
C VAL A 164 15.18 -16.08 3.84
N VAL A 165 14.19 -16.81 4.37
CA VAL A 165 14.35 -17.63 5.59
C VAL A 165 15.44 -18.68 5.40
N TYR A 166 15.48 -19.35 4.25
CA TYR A 166 16.53 -20.34 3.95
C TYR A 166 17.92 -19.69 3.85
N LEU A 167 18.02 -18.57 3.12
CA LEU A 167 19.26 -17.81 3.00
C LEU A 167 19.81 -17.40 4.37
N HIS A 168 18.97 -16.79 5.22
CA HIS A 168 19.40 -16.27 6.51
C HIS A 168 19.76 -17.38 7.50
N ASN A 169 18.87 -18.36 7.69
CA ASN A 169 19.00 -19.31 8.81
C ASN A 169 19.85 -20.53 8.47
N PHE A 170 19.81 -21.01 7.22
CA PHE A 170 20.49 -22.25 6.85
C PHE A 170 21.81 -21.98 6.12
N PHE A 171 21.85 -20.93 5.29
CA PHE A 171 23.05 -20.62 4.51
C PHE A 171 23.92 -19.52 5.13
N SER A 172 23.37 -18.76 6.09
CA SER A 172 24.00 -17.56 6.67
C SER A 172 24.41 -16.55 5.60
N LEU A 173 23.56 -16.39 4.58
CA LEU A 173 23.74 -15.49 3.45
C LEU A 173 22.62 -14.45 3.45
N GLY A 174 22.91 -13.22 3.02
CA GLY A 174 21.90 -12.22 2.65
C GLY A 174 21.92 -11.96 1.15
N HIS A 175 20.76 -11.66 0.58
CA HIS A 175 20.55 -11.42 -0.85
C HIS A 175 20.97 -10.00 -1.27
N PHE A 176 20.67 -9.00 -0.45
CA PHE A 176 21.00 -7.57 -0.60
C PHE A 176 20.47 -6.87 -1.87
N ASP A 177 19.51 -7.48 -2.57
CA ASP A 177 18.79 -6.87 -3.69
C ASP A 177 17.37 -7.41 -3.85
N ILE A 178 16.70 -7.63 -2.72
CA ILE A 178 15.31 -8.08 -2.70
C ILE A 178 14.42 -6.95 -3.22
N LYS A 179 13.69 -7.23 -4.31
CA LYS A 179 12.75 -6.31 -4.95
C LYS A 179 11.75 -7.09 -5.81
N PRO A 180 10.63 -6.48 -6.24
CA PRO A 180 9.60 -7.18 -7.02
C PRO A 180 10.10 -7.83 -8.30
N SER A 181 11.09 -7.25 -9.00
CA SER A 181 11.65 -7.83 -10.22
C SER A 181 12.48 -9.09 -9.97
N ASN A 182 12.92 -9.31 -8.73
CA ASN A 182 13.77 -10.44 -8.35
C ASN A 182 12.98 -11.57 -7.68
N MET A 183 11.64 -11.45 -7.68
CA MET A 183 10.69 -12.48 -7.27
C MET A 183 9.86 -12.85 -8.50
N VAL A 184 9.85 -14.12 -8.91
CA VAL A 184 9.23 -14.54 -10.17
C VAL A 184 8.29 -15.74 -10.02
N PHE A 185 7.22 -15.76 -10.83
CA PHE A 185 6.25 -16.85 -10.93
C PHE A 185 6.76 -17.99 -11.81
N LYS A 186 6.55 -19.24 -11.38
CA LYS A 186 6.84 -20.41 -12.23
C LYS A 186 5.77 -20.66 -13.29
N LYS A 187 6.22 -21.17 -14.43
CA LYS A 187 5.45 -21.38 -15.68
C LYS A 187 4.27 -22.40 -15.62
N ASN A 188 3.90 -22.90 -14.44
CA ASN A 188 3.04 -24.09 -14.31
C ASN A 188 1.72 -23.79 -13.57
N ARG A 189 0.96 -22.74 -13.96
CA ARG A 189 -0.45 -22.44 -13.55
C ARG A 189 -0.80 -22.55 -12.05
N SER A 190 0.20 -22.71 -11.20
CA SER A 190 0.16 -22.85 -9.76
C SER A 190 1.00 -21.71 -9.22
N ILE A 191 0.59 -21.15 -8.09
CA ILE A 191 1.21 -19.96 -7.51
C ILE A 191 2.57 -20.37 -6.90
N GLU A 192 3.58 -20.66 -7.71
CA GLU A 192 4.96 -20.91 -7.26
C GLU A 192 5.79 -19.65 -7.47
N VAL A 193 6.55 -19.26 -6.44
CA VAL A 193 7.42 -18.08 -6.43
C VAL A 193 8.83 -18.52 -6.15
N VAL A 194 9.80 -17.95 -6.87
CA VAL A 194 11.22 -18.15 -6.62
C VAL A 194 11.98 -16.83 -6.64
N ALA A 195 13.06 -16.76 -5.86
CA ALA A 195 14.00 -15.65 -5.89
C ALA A 195 15.06 -15.87 -6.98
N ILE A 196 15.40 -14.81 -7.71
CA ILE A 196 16.44 -14.76 -8.76
C ILE A 196 17.43 -13.63 -8.46
N ASP A 197 18.47 -13.51 -9.28
CA ASP A 197 19.42 -12.38 -9.28
C ASP A 197 20.25 -12.27 -7.99
N PHE A 198 21.16 -13.24 -7.83
CA PHE A 198 22.02 -13.37 -6.65
C PHE A 198 23.35 -12.61 -6.77
N GLY A 199 23.49 -11.68 -7.72
CA GLY A 199 24.77 -11.00 -7.99
C GLY A 199 25.28 -10.12 -6.84
N LEU A 200 24.43 -9.83 -5.85
CA LEU A 200 24.78 -9.05 -4.66
C LEU A 200 24.76 -9.87 -3.36
N ILE A 201 24.68 -11.20 -3.44
CA ILE A 201 24.66 -12.04 -2.26
C ILE A 201 25.96 -11.89 -1.44
N ALA A 202 25.88 -12.06 -0.12
CA ALA A 202 27.08 -12.22 0.71
C ALA A 202 26.80 -12.96 2.02
N PRO A 203 27.87 -13.49 2.66
CA PRO A 203 27.83 -13.90 4.05
C PRO A 203 27.34 -12.77 4.98
N LEU A 204 26.41 -13.13 5.87
CA LEU A 204 25.95 -12.23 6.93
C LEU A 204 27.10 -11.90 7.89
N GLY A 205 27.13 -10.66 8.40
CA GLY A 205 28.16 -10.14 9.29
C GLY A 205 29.44 -9.67 8.59
N GLN A 206 29.69 -10.09 7.34
CA GLN A 206 30.84 -9.62 6.57
C GLN A 206 30.69 -8.13 6.22
N ARG A 207 31.81 -7.39 6.19
CA ARG A 207 31.82 -6.00 5.75
C ARG A 207 32.09 -5.89 4.24
N GLY A 208 31.25 -5.15 3.53
CA GLY A 208 31.40 -4.91 2.10
C GLY A 208 30.80 -3.58 1.64
N PRO A 209 30.91 -3.24 0.34
CA PRO A 209 30.41 -1.97 -0.19
C PRO A 209 28.89 -1.86 -0.12
N LEU A 210 28.40 -0.62 -0.11
CA LEU A 210 27.00 -0.29 -0.29
C LEU A 210 26.53 -0.73 -1.70
N ARG A 211 25.43 -1.49 -1.76
CA ARG A 211 24.89 -2.08 -2.98
C ARG A 211 23.39 -2.36 -2.86
N GLY A 212 22.76 -2.73 -3.98
CA GLY A 212 21.35 -3.06 -4.07
C GLY A 212 20.56 -2.01 -4.85
N THR A 213 19.25 -1.95 -4.59
CA THR A 213 18.37 -0.96 -5.21
C THR A 213 18.01 0.14 -4.20
N VAL A 214 18.41 1.39 -4.47
CA VAL A 214 18.27 2.54 -3.53
C VAL A 214 16.89 2.64 -2.87
N ALA A 215 15.81 2.40 -3.62
CA ALA A 215 14.45 2.50 -3.10
C ALA A 215 14.13 1.46 -1.99
N PHE A 216 14.89 0.37 -1.90
CA PHE A 216 14.73 -0.70 -0.92
C PHE A 216 15.84 -0.69 0.14
N THR A 217 16.76 0.28 0.10
CA THR A 217 17.82 0.42 1.08
C THR A 217 17.23 0.73 2.45
N ALA A 218 17.63 -0.05 3.46
CA ALA A 218 17.19 0.16 4.83
C ALA A 218 17.80 1.47 5.41
N PRO A 219 17.05 2.26 6.20
CA PRO A 219 17.53 3.56 6.67
C PRO A 219 18.82 3.52 7.51
N GLU A 220 19.06 2.46 8.26
CA GLU A 220 20.27 2.28 9.07
C GLU A 220 21.54 1.99 8.26
N VAL A 221 21.42 1.80 6.95
CA VAL A 221 22.57 1.65 6.05
C VAL A 221 23.31 2.99 5.89
N GLU A 222 22.62 4.12 6.06
CA GLU A 222 23.26 5.43 6.14
C GLU A 222 23.89 5.65 7.52
N CYS A 223 25.20 5.89 7.55
CA CYS A 223 25.90 6.26 8.78
C CYS A 223 25.55 7.68 9.23
N ALA A 224 25.73 7.95 10.52
CA ALA A 224 25.67 9.33 11.03
C ALA A 224 26.72 10.20 10.30
N LYS A 225 26.27 11.27 9.65
CA LYS A 225 27.11 12.27 8.97
C LYS A 225 27.65 13.27 9.98
N GLU A 226 28.92 13.62 9.82
CA GLU A 226 29.57 14.61 10.67
C GLU A 226 29.18 16.04 10.25
N PRO A 227 29.00 16.97 11.21
CA PRO A 227 28.83 18.38 10.88
C PRO A 227 30.10 18.93 10.24
N PRO A 228 29.99 19.88 9.29
CA PRO A 228 31.17 20.52 8.70
C PRO A 228 32.00 21.22 9.79
N SER A 229 33.33 21.01 9.79
CA SER A 229 34.22 21.62 10.78
C SER A 229 34.16 23.16 10.71
N PRO A 230 34.05 23.87 11.84
CA PRO A 230 33.86 25.34 11.87
C PRO A 230 35.07 26.16 11.38
N THR A 231 36.22 25.52 11.14
CA THR A 231 37.46 26.15 10.67
C THR A 231 37.71 26.02 9.16
N GLN A 232 36.81 25.39 8.40
CA GLN A 232 36.97 25.26 6.95
C GLN A 232 36.10 26.26 6.21
N SER A 233 36.75 27.14 5.44
CA SER A 233 36.07 28.13 4.59
C SER A 233 35.23 27.42 3.51
N ILE A 234 34.08 28.02 3.21
CA ILE A 234 33.01 27.52 2.31
C ILE A 234 33.43 27.43 0.83
N ALA A 235 34.70 27.68 0.50
CA ALA A 235 35.20 27.69 -0.87
C ALA A 235 36.08 26.46 -1.11
N VAL A 236 35.47 25.42 -1.69
CA VAL A 236 36.03 24.23 -2.38
C VAL A 236 35.43 22.96 -1.76
N PRO A 237 34.61 22.17 -2.50
CA PRO A 237 34.18 20.87 -2.03
C PRO A 237 35.41 19.97 -1.91
N GLN A 238 35.86 19.70 -0.68
CA GLN A 238 36.81 18.63 -0.43
C GLN A 238 36.22 17.32 -0.97
N GLU A 239 37.03 16.54 -1.69
CA GLU A 239 36.68 15.18 -2.09
C GLU A 239 36.29 14.39 -0.84
N GLY A 240 34.98 14.20 -0.66
CA GLY A 240 34.40 13.68 0.57
C GLY A 240 34.86 12.25 0.84
N GLY A 241 35.29 11.96 2.07
CA GLY A 241 35.50 10.62 2.58
C GLY A 241 34.20 9.83 2.41
N ILE A 242 34.32 8.65 1.80
CA ILE A 242 33.22 7.75 1.51
C ILE A 242 33.27 6.62 2.54
N VAL A 243 32.14 6.27 3.15
CA VAL A 243 32.04 5.03 3.91
C VAL A 243 32.26 3.86 2.93
N SER A 244 33.41 3.21 3.04
CA SER A 244 33.85 2.22 2.04
C SER A 244 33.26 0.83 2.27
N LYS A 245 32.98 0.45 3.53
CA LYS A 245 32.44 -0.87 3.88
C LYS A 245 31.49 -0.82 5.09
N LEU A 246 30.35 -1.51 4.96
CA LEU A 246 29.31 -1.66 5.98
C LEU A 246 29.08 -3.15 6.28
N PRO A 247 28.67 -3.51 7.51
CA PRO A 247 28.30 -4.87 7.83
C PRO A 247 27.03 -5.27 7.08
N TYR A 248 27.04 -6.46 6.50
CA TYR A 248 25.90 -7.07 5.82
C TYR A 248 24.98 -7.77 6.81
N LEU A 249 23.82 -7.17 7.09
CA LEU A 249 22.89 -7.63 8.11
C LEU A 249 21.61 -8.19 7.48
N ALA A 250 21.06 -9.25 8.07
CA ALA A 250 19.79 -9.84 7.67
C ALA A 250 18.63 -8.83 7.71
N SER A 251 18.69 -7.85 8.63
CA SER A 251 17.69 -6.80 8.75
C SER A 251 17.51 -5.99 7.46
N TYR A 252 18.55 -5.81 6.65
CA TYR A 252 18.47 -5.07 5.38
C TYR A 252 17.58 -5.79 4.37
N ASP A 253 17.76 -7.11 4.26
CA ASP A 253 16.92 -7.97 3.44
C ASP A 253 15.48 -7.98 3.94
N VAL A 254 15.26 -8.03 5.26
CA VAL A 254 13.90 -8.03 5.82
C VAL A 254 13.16 -6.74 5.50
N TYR A 255 13.84 -5.59 5.58
CA TYR A 255 13.26 -4.30 5.20
C TYR A 255 12.87 -4.28 3.73
N ALA A 256 13.78 -4.69 2.84
CA ALA A 256 13.53 -4.77 1.41
C ALA A 256 12.40 -5.76 1.07
N LEU A 257 12.34 -6.89 1.77
CA LEU A 257 11.30 -7.90 1.65
C LEU A 257 9.93 -7.36 2.11
N GLY A 258 9.86 -6.61 3.21
CA GLY A 258 8.61 -5.99 3.68
C GLY A 258 8.04 -5.01 2.65
N LEU A 259 8.88 -4.16 2.06
CA LEU A 259 8.48 -3.27 0.95
C LEU A 259 8.02 -4.06 -0.27
N THR A 260 8.71 -5.15 -0.60
CA THR A 260 8.39 -6.03 -1.73
C THR A 260 7.05 -6.76 -1.53
N LEU A 261 6.75 -7.24 -0.32
CA LEU A 261 5.44 -7.76 0.05
C LEU A 261 4.36 -6.68 -0.05
N GLY A 262 4.67 -5.45 0.38
CA GLY A 262 3.78 -4.31 0.21
C GLY A 262 3.39 -4.12 -1.26
N VAL A 263 4.34 -4.22 -2.19
CA VAL A 263 4.06 -4.14 -3.63
C VAL A 263 3.12 -5.26 -4.08
N ALA A 264 3.35 -6.51 -3.66
CA ALA A 264 2.48 -7.64 -4.01
C ALA A 264 1.01 -7.41 -3.59
N TRP A 265 0.78 -6.83 -2.40
CA TRP A 265 -0.57 -6.49 -1.91
C TRP A 265 -1.18 -5.23 -2.53
N THR A 266 -0.43 -4.51 -3.37
CA THR A 266 -0.91 -3.39 -4.19
C THR A 266 -0.98 -3.72 -5.69
N MET A 267 -0.63 -4.94 -6.11
CA MET A 267 -0.52 -5.32 -7.54
C MET A 267 -1.82 -5.12 -8.34
N SER A 268 -2.98 -5.21 -7.68
CA SER A 268 -4.27 -4.96 -8.33
C SER A 268 -4.46 -3.48 -8.68
N LEU A 269 -3.78 -2.58 -7.99
CA LEU A 269 -3.89 -1.14 -8.16
C LEU A 269 -2.82 -0.61 -9.11
N SER A 270 -3.24 0.09 -10.14
CA SER A 270 -2.31 0.75 -11.05
C SER A 270 -1.59 1.91 -10.40
N HIS A 271 -0.27 1.76 -10.30
CA HIS A 271 0.64 2.86 -9.99
C HIS A 271 1.69 2.99 -11.09
N THR A 272 1.83 4.20 -11.63
CA THR A 272 2.90 4.55 -12.57
C THR A 272 4.21 4.88 -11.89
N ARG A 273 4.16 5.16 -10.58
CA ARG A 273 5.34 5.47 -9.78
C ARG A 273 6.10 4.18 -9.51
N ARG A 274 7.41 4.22 -9.81
CA ARG A 274 8.32 3.06 -9.71
C ARG A 274 8.26 2.45 -8.30
N PHE A 275 8.29 3.29 -7.26
CA PHE A 275 8.22 2.89 -5.85
C PHE A 275 7.41 3.93 -5.06
N VAL A 276 6.20 3.59 -4.62
CA VAL A 276 5.26 4.63 -4.15
C VAL A 276 5.70 5.28 -2.83
N TRP A 277 6.39 4.53 -1.95
CA TRP A 277 6.91 5.06 -0.68
C TRP A 277 8.03 6.08 -0.89
N THR A 278 8.89 5.92 -1.92
CA THR A 278 9.93 6.92 -2.20
C THR A 278 9.30 8.25 -2.58
N GLU A 279 8.27 8.23 -3.43
CA GLU A 279 7.63 9.44 -3.91
C GLU A 279 6.70 10.11 -2.91
N ARG A 280 6.13 9.34 -1.96
CA ARG A 280 5.11 9.85 -1.04
C ARG A 280 5.59 10.07 0.38
N CYS A 281 6.63 9.34 0.79
CA CYS A 281 7.06 9.26 2.19
C CYS A 281 8.53 9.68 2.37
N ILE A 282 9.36 9.66 1.32
CA ILE A 282 10.75 10.13 1.36
C ILE A 282 10.91 11.48 0.65
N ARG A 283 10.73 11.52 -0.67
CA ARG A 283 11.01 12.70 -1.52
C ARG A 283 10.39 14.01 -1.03
N PRO A 284 9.12 14.05 -0.54
CA PRO A 284 8.54 15.29 -0.05
C PRO A 284 9.22 15.89 1.19
N LEU A 285 10.04 15.09 1.89
CA LEU A 285 10.71 15.44 3.14
C LEU A 285 12.24 15.50 2.98
N LEU A 286 12.76 15.30 1.77
CA LEU A 286 14.19 15.47 1.50
C LEU A 286 14.56 16.93 1.66
N LEU A 287 15.70 17.18 2.31
CA LEU A 287 16.27 18.51 2.41
C LEU A 287 16.68 19.02 1.03
N GLN A 288 16.66 20.33 0.85
CA GLN A 288 17.01 20.95 -0.43
C GLN A 288 18.43 20.54 -0.87
N GLY A 289 18.57 20.07 -2.11
CA GLY A 289 19.85 19.63 -2.68
C GLY A 289 20.24 18.19 -2.33
N VAL A 290 19.44 17.46 -1.54
CA VAL A 290 19.66 16.03 -1.23
C VAL A 290 18.88 15.15 -2.19
N SER A 291 19.53 14.16 -2.78
CA SER A 291 18.90 13.12 -3.58
C SER A 291 18.90 11.78 -2.87
N LEU A 292 17.81 11.02 -3.09
CA LEU A 292 17.76 9.61 -2.68
C LEU A 292 18.58 8.78 -3.67
N ASP A 293 19.88 8.67 -3.43
CA ASP A 293 20.83 7.85 -4.17
C ASP A 293 21.99 7.35 -3.29
N PHE A 294 22.78 6.41 -3.82
CA PHE A 294 23.92 5.87 -3.08
C PHE A 294 25.08 6.86 -2.91
N VAL A 295 25.14 7.93 -3.70
CA VAL A 295 26.19 8.96 -3.57
C VAL A 295 25.94 9.76 -2.29
N ASP A 296 24.71 10.19 -2.05
CA ASP A 296 24.36 10.92 -0.84
C ASP A 296 24.33 10.03 0.41
N ILE A 297 23.86 8.78 0.29
CA ILE A 297 23.83 7.82 1.43
C ILE A 297 25.24 7.49 1.93
N ARG A 298 26.25 7.41 1.05
CA ARG A 298 27.62 7.01 1.43
C ARG A 298 28.52 8.16 1.91
N ARG A 299 28.08 9.41 1.75
CA ARG A 299 28.85 10.61 2.13
C ARG A 299 29.03 10.65 3.64
N GLN A 300 30.24 10.93 4.10
CA GLN A 300 30.53 11.14 5.53
C GLN A 300 30.08 12.52 6.03
N TRP A 301 29.98 13.51 5.14
CA TRP A 301 29.62 14.89 5.48
C TRP A 301 28.37 15.35 4.73
N GLY A 302 27.68 16.34 5.31
CA GLY A 302 26.51 16.97 4.72
C GLY A 302 25.18 16.51 5.34
N PRO A 303 24.05 16.93 4.75
CA PRO A 303 22.72 16.60 5.27
C PRO A 303 22.43 15.10 5.15
N GLN A 304 21.74 14.57 6.16
CA GLN A 304 21.25 13.18 6.18
C GLN A 304 20.15 12.96 5.14
N VAL A 305 20.18 11.81 4.45
CA VAL A 305 19.07 11.37 3.59
C VAL A 305 17.94 10.84 4.45
N PHE A 306 18.22 9.97 5.42
CA PHE A 306 17.24 9.37 6.33
C PHE A 306 17.21 10.09 7.68
N THR A 307 16.71 11.33 7.65
CA THR A 307 16.41 12.12 8.86
C THR A 307 15.40 11.42 9.77
N GLN A 308 15.31 11.85 11.04
CA GLN A 308 14.30 11.31 11.97
C GLN A 308 12.87 11.52 11.46
N GLU A 309 12.61 12.65 10.79
CA GLU A 309 11.31 12.94 10.17
C GLU A 309 10.99 11.96 9.03
N ILE A 310 11.96 11.66 8.17
CA ILE A 310 11.81 10.66 7.09
C ILE A 310 11.59 9.27 7.68
N ARG A 311 12.31 8.88 8.74
CA ARG A 311 12.12 7.59 9.43
C ARG A 311 10.71 7.47 10.01
N LYS A 312 10.22 8.50 10.70
CA LYS A 312 8.83 8.56 11.20
C LYS A 312 7.81 8.49 10.06
N SER A 313 8.04 9.25 8.99
CA SER A 313 7.18 9.23 7.79
C SER A 313 7.13 7.85 7.14
N LEU A 314 8.25 7.13 7.06
CA LEU A 314 8.33 5.77 6.54
C LEU A 314 7.55 4.77 7.40
N ASN A 315 7.72 4.81 8.72
CA ASN A 315 6.94 3.98 9.64
C ASN A 315 5.43 4.26 9.48
N ARG A 316 5.04 5.55 9.53
CA ARG A 316 3.64 5.97 9.33
C ARG A 316 3.11 5.66 7.92
N CYS A 317 3.98 5.45 6.93
CA CYS A 317 3.60 5.25 5.54
C CYS A 317 2.79 3.96 5.35
N VAL A 318 3.14 2.89 6.07
CA VAL A 318 2.48 1.57 6.00
C VAL A 318 1.60 1.25 7.20
N GLU A 319 1.57 2.14 8.19
CA GLU A 319 0.61 2.06 9.29
C GLU A 319 -0.82 2.28 8.80
N PRO A 320 -1.84 1.89 9.60
CA PRO A 320 -3.22 2.21 9.29
C PRO A 320 -3.38 3.69 8.95
N GLY A 321 -4.09 4.01 7.86
CA GLY A 321 -4.26 5.39 7.40
C GLY A 321 -3.01 6.01 6.73
N GLY A 322 -1.90 5.26 6.66
CA GLY A 322 -0.65 5.63 6.03
C GLY A 322 -0.71 5.59 4.50
N LYS A 323 0.04 6.47 3.82
CA LYS A 323 -0.06 6.70 2.36
C LYS A 323 0.12 5.45 1.47
N MET A 324 0.86 4.44 1.94
CA MET A 324 1.02 3.14 1.27
C MET A 324 -0.08 2.16 1.69
N GLU A 325 -0.46 2.15 2.96
CA GLU A 325 -1.51 1.27 3.49
C GLU A 325 -2.84 1.49 2.77
N LYS A 326 -3.16 2.75 2.44
CA LYS A 326 -4.33 3.14 1.64
C LYS A 326 -4.44 2.41 0.29
N LEU A 327 -3.33 1.89 -0.22
CA LEU A 327 -3.23 1.25 -1.54
C LEU A 327 -3.32 -0.28 -1.45
N TYR A 328 -3.34 -0.85 -0.27
CA TYR A 328 -3.48 -2.29 -0.13
C TYR A 328 -4.87 -2.76 -0.59
N LEU A 329 -4.94 -4.02 -1.02
CA LEU A 329 -6.19 -4.67 -1.35
C LEU A 329 -7.14 -4.62 -0.12
N PRO A 330 -8.44 -4.29 -0.29
CA PRO A 330 -9.36 -4.08 0.85
C PRO A 330 -9.51 -5.28 1.78
N ASN A 331 -9.47 -6.49 1.22
CA ASN A 331 -9.57 -7.74 1.98
C ASN A 331 -8.21 -8.22 2.53
N MET A 332 -7.15 -7.41 2.45
CA MET A 332 -5.87 -7.73 3.06
C MET A 332 -6.03 -7.84 4.58
N PRO A 333 -5.70 -8.99 5.19
CA PRO A 333 -5.84 -9.13 6.62
C PRO A 333 -4.95 -8.17 7.38
N PHE A 334 -5.48 -7.60 8.47
CA PHE A 334 -4.76 -6.66 9.34
C PHE A 334 -3.48 -7.27 9.94
N LEU A 335 -3.48 -8.60 10.13
CA LEU A 335 -2.29 -9.35 10.51
C LEU A 335 -1.14 -9.17 9.51
N ILE A 336 -1.43 -9.25 8.21
CA ILE A 336 -0.41 -9.10 7.16
C ILE A 336 0.09 -7.66 7.10
N LYS A 337 -0.82 -6.68 7.24
CA LYS A 337 -0.45 -5.25 7.34
C LYS A 337 0.51 -5.02 8.51
N THR A 338 0.19 -5.59 9.66
CA THR A 338 1.02 -5.53 10.88
C THR A 338 2.41 -6.13 10.64
N LYS A 339 2.49 -7.28 9.97
CA LYS A 339 3.78 -7.94 9.71
C LYS A 339 4.63 -7.18 8.70
N ILE A 340 4.05 -6.64 7.63
CA ILE A 340 4.77 -5.77 6.69
C ILE A 340 5.33 -4.55 7.42
N ARG A 341 4.53 -3.89 8.27
CA ARG A 341 5.01 -2.77 9.10
C ARG A 341 6.21 -3.17 9.97
N GLN A 342 6.11 -4.28 10.68
CA GLN A 342 7.18 -4.79 11.54
C GLN A 342 8.46 -5.15 10.77
N MET A 343 8.33 -5.60 9.51
CA MET A 343 9.48 -5.88 8.65
C MET A 343 10.15 -4.61 8.13
N ILE A 344 9.40 -3.53 7.92
CA ILE A 344 9.95 -2.27 7.43
C ILE A 344 10.23 -1.24 8.54
N GLU A 345 10.18 -1.66 9.79
CA GLU A 345 10.49 -0.82 10.93
C GLU A 345 11.87 -0.15 10.74
N THR A 346 11.90 1.18 10.81
CA THR A 346 13.12 1.97 10.60
C THR A 346 14.10 1.89 11.77
N ASN A 347 13.67 1.45 12.96
CA ASN A 347 14.55 1.00 14.04
C ASN A 347 14.91 -0.49 13.86
N PRO A 348 16.13 -0.83 13.39
CA PRO A 348 16.51 -2.22 13.12
C PRO A 348 16.48 -3.11 14.36
N VAL A 349 16.59 -2.56 15.58
CA VAL A 349 16.61 -3.33 16.84
C VAL A 349 15.27 -4.01 17.12
N ILE A 350 14.15 -3.42 16.68
CA ILE A 350 12.81 -3.99 16.88
C ILE A 350 12.17 -4.48 15.56
N ARG A 351 12.95 -4.49 14.47
CA ARG A 351 12.53 -5.05 13.18
C ARG A 351 12.50 -6.57 13.30
N ILE A 352 11.40 -7.17 12.86
CA ILE A 352 11.23 -8.62 13.00
C ILE A 352 12.12 -9.41 12.04
N SER A 353 12.41 -10.67 12.34
CA SER A 353 13.08 -11.61 11.45
C SER A 353 12.18 -12.09 10.30
N ALA A 354 12.79 -12.52 9.18
CA ALA A 354 12.06 -13.16 8.08
C ALA A 354 11.34 -14.44 8.54
N SER A 355 11.96 -15.17 9.48
CA SER A 355 11.41 -16.39 10.10
C SER A 355 10.09 -16.10 10.82
N ASN A 356 10.06 -15.03 11.62
CA ASN A 356 8.85 -14.61 12.33
C ASN A 356 7.74 -14.24 11.33
N ALA A 357 8.05 -13.39 10.35
CA ALA A 357 7.10 -13.01 9.32
C ALA A 357 6.53 -14.23 8.59
N PHE A 358 7.39 -15.17 8.17
CA PHE A 358 6.97 -16.40 7.50
C PHE A 358 6.03 -17.24 8.37
N ALA A 359 6.37 -17.45 9.65
CA ALA A 359 5.57 -18.27 10.55
C ALA A 359 4.16 -17.69 10.76
N PHE A 360 4.05 -16.38 10.98
CA PHE A 360 2.75 -15.71 11.11
C PHE A 360 1.92 -15.82 9.82
N VAL A 361 2.52 -15.55 8.65
CA VAL A 361 1.83 -15.64 7.36
C VAL A 361 1.40 -17.08 7.06
N ALA A 362 2.24 -18.08 7.38
CA ALA A 362 1.94 -19.48 7.18
C ALA A 362 0.78 -19.98 8.05
N VAL A 363 0.77 -19.62 9.34
CA VAL A 363 -0.35 -19.96 10.25
C VAL A 363 -1.62 -19.26 9.81
N ALA A 364 -1.54 -17.97 9.46
CA ALA A 364 -2.70 -17.22 8.98
C ALA A 364 -3.28 -17.84 7.70
N ARG A 365 -2.43 -18.19 6.74
CA ARG A 365 -2.84 -18.88 5.51
C ARG A 365 -3.56 -20.20 5.81
N ALA A 366 -3.05 -21.00 6.74
CA ALA A 366 -3.68 -22.26 7.12
C ALA A 366 -5.05 -22.06 7.76
N LEU A 367 -5.18 -21.10 8.68
CA LEU A 367 -6.45 -20.82 9.36
C LEU A 367 -7.48 -20.18 8.43
N GLU A 368 -7.05 -19.28 7.55
CA GLU A 368 -7.91 -18.72 6.50
C GLU A 368 -8.39 -19.85 5.57
N ALA A 369 -7.54 -20.83 5.25
CA ALA A 369 -7.94 -21.94 4.39
C ALA A 369 -9.07 -22.77 5.01
N VAL A 370 -9.06 -22.96 6.34
CA VAL A 370 -10.20 -23.59 7.05
C VAL A 370 -11.52 -22.83 6.85
N ARG A 371 -11.47 -21.51 6.71
CA ARG A 371 -12.67 -20.66 6.58
C ARG A 371 -13.31 -20.77 5.21
N GLU A 372 -12.52 -20.77 4.13
CA GLU A 372 -13.05 -20.55 2.76
C GLU A 372 -12.54 -21.54 1.71
N ARG A 373 -11.63 -22.48 2.03
CA ARG A 373 -11.02 -23.41 1.05
C ARG A 373 -11.52 -24.85 1.21
N PRO A 374 -11.31 -25.71 0.19
CA PRO A 374 -11.65 -27.14 0.28
C PRO A 374 -10.99 -27.83 1.48
N VAL A 375 -11.68 -28.84 2.01
CA VAL A 375 -11.29 -29.53 3.25
C VAL A 375 -9.90 -30.16 3.15
N GLU A 376 -9.54 -30.80 2.03
CA GLU A 376 -8.21 -31.43 1.92
C GLU A 376 -7.08 -30.40 1.93
N GLU A 377 -7.25 -29.28 1.21
CA GLU A 377 -6.28 -28.17 1.18
C GLU A 377 -6.09 -27.58 2.58
N ALA A 378 -7.20 -27.31 3.28
CA ALA A 378 -7.19 -26.76 4.63
C ALA A 378 -6.52 -27.71 5.64
N GLN A 379 -6.82 -29.00 5.59
CA GLN A 379 -6.19 -30.01 6.47
C GLN A 379 -4.68 -30.14 6.22
N GLN A 380 -4.25 -30.09 4.95
CA GLN A 380 -2.83 -30.14 4.61
C GLN A 380 -2.08 -28.92 5.17
N LEU A 381 -2.60 -27.71 4.93
CA LEU A 381 -1.98 -26.47 5.40
C LEU A 381 -1.96 -26.40 6.94
N LEU A 382 -3.03 -26.84 7.61
CA LEU A 382 -3.09 -26.87 9.07
C LEU A 382 -2.05 -27.84 9.66
N ARG A 383 -1.86 -29.02 9.07
CA ARG A 383 -0.80 -29.97 9.47
C ARG A 383 0.59 -29.37 9.31
N GLN A 384 0.84 -28.62 8.23
CA GLN A 384 2.12 -27.91 8.06
C GLN A 384 2.31 -26.84 9.14
N ALA A 385 1.25 -26.10 9.48
CA ALA A 385 1.28 -25.05 10.50
C ALA A 385 1.44 -25.59 11.95
N GLN A 386 1.07 -26.85 12.22
CA GLN A 386 1.25 -27.51 13.53
C GLN A 386 2.71 -27.60 13.97
N GLY A 387 3.66 -27.50 13.04
CA GLY A 387 5.08 -27.40 13.35
C GLY A 387 5.47 -26.10 14.05
N THR A 388 4.65 -25.05 13.97
CA THR A 388 4.96 -23.73 14.52
C THR A 388 4.51 -23.57 15.97
N VAL A 389 5.27 -22.81 16.77
CA VAL A 389 4.85 -22.38 18.13
C VAL A 389 3.58 -21.52 18.09
N LEU A 390 3.45 -20.69 17.05
CA LEU A 390 2.41 -19.69 16.92
C LEU A 390 1.02 -20.29 16.84
N LEU A 391 0.84 -21.40 16.10
CA LEU A 391 -0.47 -22.05 16.03
C LEU A 391 -0.90 -22.58 17.40
N ARG A 392 0.01 -23.26 18.13
CA ARG A 392 -0.29 -23.81 19.47
C ARG A 392 -0.63 -22.72 20.48
N LEU A 393 0.16 -21.65 20.49
CA LEU A 393 -0.11 -20.47 21.33
C LEU A 393 -1.45 -19.82 21.00
N SER A 394 -1.75 -19.66 19.72
CA SER A 394 -2.99 -19.04 19.27
C SER A 394 -4.22 -19.88 19.63
N LEU A 395 -4.14 -21.20 19.46
CA LEU A 395 -5.19 -22.13 19.89
C LEU A 395 -5.44 -22.02 21.40
N SER A 396 -4.36 -22.07 22.20
CA SER A 396 -4.44 -21.95 23.66
C SER A 396 -5.05 -20.61 24.09
N LYS A 397 -4.64 -19.49 23.48
CA LYS A 397 -5.20 -18.15 23.78
C LYS A 397 -6.66 -18.04 23.35
N ALA A 398 -7.06 -18.71 22.26
CA ALA A 398 -8.45 -18.80 21.83
C ALA A 398 -9.30 -19.77 22.67
N GLY A 399 -8.72 -20.46 23.66
CA GLY A 399 -9.44 -21.40 24.51
C GLY A 399 -9.80 -22.72 23.80
N THR A 400 -9.15 -23.04 22.68
CA THR A 400 -9.38 -24.27 21.92
C THR A 400 -8.11 -25.12 21.83
N ARG A 401 -8.25 -26.43 21.64
CA ARG A 401 -7.12 -27.36 21.45
C ARG A 401 -6.92 -27.80 20.01
N SER A 402 -7.96 -27.72 19.18
CA SER A 402 -7.96 -28.19 17.80
C SER A 402 -9.03 -27.49 16.97
N ILE A 403 -9.01 -27.69 15.65
CA ILE A 403 -9.95 -27.08 14.72
C ILE A 403 -10.69 -28.17 13.95
N GLU A 404 -12.03 -28.13 13.99
CA GLU A 404 -12.93 -29.09 13.33
C GLU A 404 -13.14 -28.70 11.85
N VAL A 405 -12.11 -28.96 11.01
CA VAL A 405 -12.10 -28.56 9.58
C VAL A 405 -13.33 -29.08 8.83
N GLY A 406 -13.95 -28.22 8.01
CA GLY A 406 -15.13 -28.56 7.21
C GLY A 406 -16.47 -28.31 7.91
N THR A 407 -16.46 -27.87 9.18
CA THR A 407 -17.68 -27.56 9.95
C THR A 407 -17.84 -26.06 10.21
N ALA A 408 -19.07 -25.60 10.48
CA ALA A 408 -19.32 -24.22 10.89
C ALA A 408 -18.57 -23.85 12.18
N ARG A 409 -18.50 -24.79 13.14
CA ARG A 409 -17.72 -24.66 14.37
C ARG A 409 -16.22 -24.51 14.09
N GLY A 410 -15.69 -25.26 13.13
CA GLY A 410 -14.30 -25.14 12.68
C GLY A 410 -13.97 -23.76 12.11
N ARG A 411 -14.90 -23.15 11.35
CA ARG A 411 -14.74 -21.78 10.84
C ARG A 411 -14.72 -20.75 11.96
N GLN A 412 -15.55 -20.94 12.98
CA GLN A 412 -15.55 -20.10 14.19
C GLN A 412 -14.24 -20.26 14.96
N GLN A 413 -13.83 -21.50 15.27
CA GLN A 413 -12.56 -21.80 15.94
C GLN A 413 -11.36 -21.20 15.20
N ALA A 414 -11.34 -21.30 13.86
CA ALA A 414 -10.29 -20.69 13.04
C ALA A 414 -10.29 -19.16 13.14
N THR A 415 -11.47 -18.53 13.19
CA THR A 415 -11.61 -17.07 13.34
C THR A 415 -11.13 -16.60 14.71
N GLU A 416 -11.51 -17.28 15.78
CA GLU A 416 -11.04 -17.01 17.16
C GLU A 416 -9.52 -17.22 17.28
N THR A 417 -8.99 -18.27 16.63
CA THR A 417 -7.54 -18.54 16.60
C THR A 417 -6.78 -17.48 15.80
N LEU A 418 -7.33 -17.01 14.66
CA LEU A 418 -6.76 -15.90 13.89
C LEU A 418 -6.76 -14.60 14.70
N ARG A 419 -7.81 -14.36 15.50
CA ARG A 419 -7.88 -13.22 16.41
C ARG A 419 -6.79 -13.29 17.49
N ALA A 420 -6.60 -14.45 18.10
CA ALA A 420 -5.50 -14.67 19.05
C ALA A 420 -4.12 -14.51 18.41
N LEU A 421 -3.94 -14.97 17.17
CA LEU A 421 -2.71 -14.77 16.40
C LEU A 421 -2.44 -13.27 16.16
N LEU A 422 -3.48 -12.49 15.89
CA LEU A 422 -3.37 -11.03 15.73
C LEU A 422 -2.98 -10.33 17.05
N GLU A 423 -3.52 -10.75 18.18
CA GLU A 423 -3.10 -10.25 19.50
C GLU A 423 -1.60 -10.53 19.76
N LEU A 424 -1.13 -11.73 19.41
CA LEU A 424 0.31 -12.06 19.49
C LEU A 424 1.14 -11.16 18.56
N ALA A 425 0.69 -10.97 17.31
CA ALA A 425 1.39 -10.14 16.33
C ALA A 425 1.51 -8.67 16.77
N THR A 426 0.53 -8.18 17.53
CA THR A 426 0.52 -6.81 18.07
C THR A 426 1.13 -6.72 19.47
N TRP A 427 1.84 -7.73 19.96
CA TRP A 427 2.52 -7.74 21.26
C TRP A 427 1.60 -7.65 22.50
N SER A 428 0.37 -8.18 22.44
CA SER A 428 -0.52 -8.23 23.63
C SER A 428 0.16 -8.82 24.89
N PRO A 429 0.97 -9.89 24.80
CA PRO A 429 1.56 -10.49 26.00
C PRO A 429 2.51 -9.55 26.75
N ILE A 430 3.23 -8.70 26.01
CA ILE A 430 4.11 -7.69 26.60
C ILE A 430 3.27 -6.61 27.28
N ARG A 431 2.18 -6.16 26.65
CA ARG A 431 1.24 -5.21 27.27
C ARG A 431 0.60 -5.76 28.55
N GLU A 432 0.17 -7.02 28.52
CA GLU A 432 -0.41 -7.71 29.68
C GLU A 432 0.61 -7.78 30.84
N ALA A 433 1.87 -8.12 30.53
CA ALA A 433 2.95 -8.12 31.51
C ALA A 433 3.19 -6.72 32.11
N VAL A 434 3.33 -5.70 31.27
CA VAL A 434 3.53 -4.31 31.68
C VAL A 434 2.36 -3.78 32.51
N ALA A 435 1.12 -4.06 32.12
CA ALA A 435 -0.07 -3.61 32.84
C ALA A 435 -0.14 -4.15 34.27
N SER A 436 0.50 -5.30 34.54
CA SER A 436 0.53 -5.94 35.86
C SER A 436 1.61 -5.40 36.81
N CYS A 437 2.58 -4.61 36.32
CA CYS A 437 3.64 -4.01 37.15
C CYS A 437 3.69 -2.48 37.08
N VAL A 438 3.12 -1.85 36.05
CA VAL A 438 3.23 -0.40 35.83
C VAL A 438 1.90 0.31 36.07
N VAL A 439 1.96 1.29 36.98
CA VAL A 439 0.85 2.20 37.30
C VAL A 439 0.89 3.44 36.39
N PRO A 440 -0.25 3.87 35.80
CA PRO A 440 -0.32 5.12 35.03
C PRO A 440 0.03 6.36 35.86
N ILE A 441 0.71 7.32 35.23
CA ILE A 441 1.01 8.62 35.85
C ILE A 441 -0.25 9.50 35.78
N PRO A 442 -0.59 10.26 36.83
CA PRO A 442 -1.70 11.19 36.79
C PRO A 442 -1.56 12.25 35.69
N VAL A 443 -2.67 12.59 35.01
CA VAL A 443 -2.69 13.57 33.91
C VAL A 443 -2.05 14.90 34.30
N ALA A 444 -2.35 15.43 35.49
CA ALA A 444 -1.79 16.69 35.97
C ALA A 444 -0.26 16.71 36.05
N THR A 445 0.35 15.55 36.32
CA THR A 445 1.81 15.38 36.33
C THR A 445 2.34 15.28 34.92
N ILE A 446 1.69 14.47 34.06
CA ILE A 446 2.06 14.28 32.66
C ILE A 446 2.14 15.62 31.91
N MET A 447 1.15 16.49 32.10
CA MET A 447 1.07 17.79 31.42
C MET A 447 2.21 18.77 31.78
N ARG A 448 3.01 18.46 32.80
CA ARG A 448 4.17 19.28 33.22
C ARG A 448 5.51 18.70 32.80
N LEU A 449 5.53 17.48 32.26
CA LEU A 449 6.75 16.84 31.82
C LEU A 449 7.24 17.46 30.51
N THR A 450 8.56 17.40 30.27
CA THR A 450 9.19 17.80 29.01
C THR A 450 9.84 16.63 28.27
N THR A 451 10.17 15.55 29.00
CA THR A 451 10.78 14.33 28.47
C THR A 451 9.98 13.09 28.85
N LEU A 452 10.04 12.05 28.02
CA LEU A 452 9.31 10.81 28.27
C LEU A 452 9.75 10.16 29.61
N PRO A 453 8.80 9.55 30.34
CA PRO A 453 9.12 8.91 31.61
C PRO A 453 10.08 7.73 31.41
N LYS A 454 11.00 7.53 32.35
CA LYS A 454 11.92 6.38 32.32
C LYS A 454 11.15 5.06 32.47
N ALA A 455 11.57 4.03 31.74
CA ALA A 455 11.04 2.68 31.85
C ALA A 455 11.97 1.82 32.73
N VAL A 456 11.75 1.84 34.05
CA VAL A 456 12.62 1.12 35.02
C VAL A 456 12.12 -0.29 35.31
N GLU A 457 10.89 -0.60 34.93
CA GLU A 457 10.15 -1.83 35.24
C GLU A 457 10.36 -2.95 34.20
N VAL A 458 11.35 -2.81 33.32
CA VAL A 458 11.60 -3.76 32.21
C VAL A 458 11.82 -5.17 32.71
N ALA A 459 12.71 -5.35 33.69
CA ALA A 459 13.06 -6.67 34.21
C ALA A 459 11.84 -7.39 34.77
N GLU A 460 11.05 -6.71 35.62
CA GLU A 460 9.83 -7.25 36.21
C GLU A 460 8.79 -7.62 35.14
N ALA A 461 8.62 -6.79 34.10
CA ALA A 461 7.71 -7.09 33.00
C ALA A 461 8.16 -8.34 32.22
N GLN A 462 9.45 -8.47 31.91
CA GLN A 462 9.99 -9.61 31.18
C GLN A 462 9.92 -10.93 31.98
N GLU A 463 10.09 -10.89 33.31
CA GLU A 463 9.95 -12.06 34.19
C GLU A 463 8.54 -12.67 34.17
N LYS A 464 7.51 -11.87 33.86
CA LYS A 464 6.12 -12.33 33.79
C LYS A 464 5.77 -13.01 32.47
N LEU A 465 6.58 -12.80 31.42
CA LEU A 465 6.33 -13.38 30.10
C LEU A 465 6.21 -14.91 30.18
N PRO A 466 7.21 -15.70 30.66
CA PRO A 466 7.14 -17.17 30.69
C PRO A 466 5.79 -17.78 31.13
N ARG A 467 5.11 -17.15 32.08
CA ARG A 467 3.78 -17.55 32.53
C ARG A 467 2.67 -17.21 31.53
N LEU A 468 2.67 -16.00 30.97
CA LEU A 468 1.63 -15.51 30.04
C LEU A 468 1.58 -16.27 28.71
N LEU A 469 2.70 -16.75 28.18
CA LEU A 469 2.69 -17.62 26.98
C LEU A 469 2.86 -19.10 27.29
N HIS A 470 2.69 -19.50 28.56
CA HIS A 470 2.69 -20.91 28.95
C HIS A 470 3.93 -21.67 28.47
N TRP A 471 5.10 -21.01 28.49
CA TRP A 471 6.35 -21.56 27.97
C TRP A 471 6.73 -22.92 28.58
N PRO A 472 6.64 -23.14 29.91
CA PRO A 472 6.97 -24.43 30.50
C PRO A 472 6.14 -25.57 29.93
N LEU A 473 4.85 -25.32 29.66
CA LEU A 473 3.95 -26.33 29.08
C LEU A 473 4.31 -26.64 27.63
N LEU A 474 4.70 -25.62 26.85
CA LEU A 474 5.09 -25.81 25.45
C LEU A 474 6.43 -26.54 25.31
N GLN A 475 7.39 -26.31 26.21
CA GLN A 475 8.68 -26.98 26.21
C GLN A 475 8.59 -28.47 26.60
N GLN A 476 7.54 -28.87 27.33
CA GLN A 476 7.26 -30.26 27.67
C GLN A 476 6.72 -31.09 26.48
N GLN A 477 6.26 -30.44 25.40
CA GLN A 477 5.70 -31.14 24.24
C GLN A 477 6.80 -31.55 23.28
N GLU A 478 6.78 -32.81 22.82
CA GLU A 478 7.72 -33.30 21.81
C GLU A 478 7.60 -32.51 20.48
N GLY A 479 8.74 -32.29 19.82
CA GLY A 479 8.86 -31.57 18.55
C GLY A 479 9.73 -30.31 18.64
N GLN A 480 9.48 -29.33 17.76
CA GLN A 480 10.29 -28.11 17.58
C GLN A 480 10.37 -27.15 18.79
N MET A 481 9.75 -27.49 19.92
CA MET A 481 9.71 -26.66 21.13
C MET A 481 10.53 -27.22 22.28
N LYS A 482 10.88 -28.52 22.19
CA LYS A 482 11.74 -29.19 23.13
C LYS A 482 13.15 -28.62 22.99
N ASP A 483 13.79 -28.34 24.12
CA ASP A 483 15.18 -27.85 24.22
C ASP A 483 15.47 -26.44 23.64
N LYS A 484 14.45 -25.69 23.20
CA LYS A 484 14.63 -24.28 22.80
C LYS A 484 14.95 -23.40 24.01
N SER A 485 15.98 -22.58 23.86
CA SER A 485 16.35 -21.52 24.80
C SER A 485 15.28 -20.43 24.85
N TYR A 486 15.29 -19.63 25.93
CA TYR A 486 14.38 -18.50 26.06
C TYR A 486 14.51 -17.50 24.89
N ALA A 487 15.74 -17.20 24.46
CA ALA A 487 15.99 -16.29 23.34
C ALA A 487 15.39 -16.78 22.01
N GLU A 488 15.52 -18.08 21.71
CA GLU A 488 14.91 -18.68 20.50
C GLU A 488 13.38 -18.62 20.54
N LEU A 489 12.79 -18.73 21.73
CA LEU A 489 11.35 -18.61 21.90
C LEU A 489 10.87 -17.16 21.74
N ILE A 490 11.68 -16.19 22.19
CA ILE A 490 11.42 -14.76 21.99
C ILE A 490 11.45 -14.41 20.49
N ASP A 491 12.46 -14.85 19.73
CA ASP A 491 12.47 -14.65 18.27
C ASP A 491 11.28 -15.37 17.60
N ALA A 492 10.99 -16.61 18.00
CA ALA A 492 9.89 -17.36 17.40
C ALA A 492 8.52 -16.68 17.57
N VAL A 493 8.28 -15.98 18.69
CA VAL A 493 7.01 -15.30 18.98
C VAL A 493 7.02 -13.83 18.55
N PHE A 494 8.03 -13.08 18.96
CA PHE A 494 8.10 -11.63 18.79
C PHE A 494 8.96 -11.20 17.59
N GLY A 495 9.83 -12.08 17.09
CA GLY A 495 10.65 -11.86 15.90
C GLY A 495 11.89 -11.02 16.13
N VAL A 496 12.23 -10.77 17.38
CA VAL A 496 13.33 -9.91 17.79
C VAL A 496 14.26 -10.67 18.72
N ASP A 497 15.48 -10.16 18.90
CA ASP A 497 16.38 -10.64 19.93
C ASP A 497 16.03 -10.06 21.32
N MET A 498 16.89 -10.34 22.31
CA MET A 498 16.69 -9.85 23.68
C MET A 498 16.81 -8.32 23.79
N GLU A 499 17.62 -7.67 22.95
CA GLU A 499 17.74 -6.22 22.91
C GLU A 499 16.46 -5.60 22.34
N GLY A 500 15.93 -6.16 21.26
CA GLY A 500 14.65 -5.80 20.69
C GLY A 500 13.49 -5.99 21.68
N LEU A 501 13.48 -7.11 22.42
CA LEU A 501 12.49 -7.33 23.49
C LEU A 501 12.58 -6.25 24.56
N ASN A 502 13.79 -5.85 24.97
CA ASN A 502 14.00 -4.76 25.92
C ASN A 502 13.43 -3.44 25.39
N VAL A 503 13.75 -3.04 24.16
CA VAL A 503 13.24 -1.80 23.56
C VAL A 503 11.71 -1.81 23.43
N ILE A 504 11.10 -2.90 22.95
CA ILE A 504 9.64 -3.02 22.87
C ILE A 504 9.02 -2.91 24.25
N THR A 505 9.59 -3.59 25.26
CA THR A 505 9.09 -3.53 26.64
C THR A 505 9.16 -2.11 27.18
N GLN A 506 10.26 -1.38 26.96
CA GLN A 506 10.39 0.02 27.35
C GLN A 506 9.33 0.91 26.71
N GLN A 507 9.06 0.74 25.40
CA GLN A 507 8.00 1.47 24.70
C GLN A 507 6.63 1.20 25.33
N GLN A 508 6.30 -0.07 25.61
CA GLN A 508 5.02 -0.42 26.24
C GLN A 508 4.91 0.10 27.68
N ILE A 509 6.01 0.17 28.44
CA ILE A 509 6.05 0.80 29.78
C ILE A 509 5.75 2.30 29.67
N ILE A 510 6.36 3.00 28.71
CA ILE A 510 6.09 4.42 28.46
C ILE A 510 4.61 4.61 28.11
N ASP A 511 4.06 3.82 27.18
CA ASP A 511 2.65 3.88 26.81
C ASP A 511 1.73 3.65 28.02
N ARG A 512 2.08 2.70 28.90
CA ARG A 512 1.31 2.43 30.11
C ARG A 512 1.38 3.60 31.10
N LYS A 513 2.56 4.18 31.32
CA LYS A 513 2.73 5.37 32.18
C LYS A 513 1.93 6.56 31.65
N MET A 514 1.89 6.74 30.33
CA MET A 514 1.20 7.84 29.66
C MET A 514 -0.30 7.57 29.43
N SER A 515 -0.79 6.38 29.76
CA SER A 515 -2.14 5.92 29.37
C SER A 515 -3.28 6.84 29.82
N ALA A 516 -3.18 7.50 30.97
CA ALA A 516 -4.21 8.45 31.42
C ALA A 516 -4.36 9.65 30.48
N ALA A 517 -3.24 10.20 29.96
CA ALA A 517 -3.25 11.27 28.97
C ALA A 517 -3.67 10.75 27.59
N ASN A 518 -3.24 9.54 27.21
CA ASN A 518 -3.63 8.92 25.94
C ASN A 518 -5.16 8.72 25.86
N LEU A 519 -5.80 8.25 26.94
CA LEU A 519 -7.25 8.12 27.00
C LEU A 519 -7.97 9.48 26.88
N LEU A 520 -7.43 10.53 27.49
CA LEU A 520 -7.98 11.89 27.38
C LEU A 520 -7.88 12.40 25.93
N ILE A 521 -6.71 12.22 25.29
CA ILE A 521 -6.49 12.58 23.88
C ILE A 521 -7.49 11.86 22.98
N SER A 522 -7.63 10.54 23.13
CA SER A 522 -8.50 9.74 22.25
C SER A 522 -9.98 10.08 22.41
N ARG A 523 -10.42 10.47 23.61
CA ARG A 523 -11.77 11.02 23.83
C ARG A 523 -11.96 12.38 23.17
N SER A 524 -10.96 13.25 23.19
CA SER A 524 -11.03 14.54 22.48
C SER A 524 -11.03 14.37 20.97
N VAL A 525 -10.31 13.37 20.44
CA VAL A 525 -10.37 12.99 19.02
C VAL A 525 -11.78 12.51 18.66
N HIS A 526 -12.37 11.62 19.46
CA HIS A 526 -13.74 11.15 19.28
C HIS A 526 -14.73 12.32 19.19
N LEU A 527 -14.70 13.22 20.18
CA LEU A 527 -15.55 14.42 20.22
C LEU A 527 -15.31 15.36 19.02
N TYR A 528 -14.08 15.44 18.53
CA TYR A 528 -13.77 16.23 17.33
C TYR A 528 -14.45 15.64 16.09
N ILE A 529 -14.30 14.34 15.85
CA ILE A 529 -14.89 13.66 14.69
C ILE A 529 -16.41 13.69 14.76
N GLU A 530 -17.01 13.44 15.93
CA GLU A 530 -18.46 13.53 16.14
C GLU A 530 -18.99 14.94 15.81
N ARG A 531 -18.29 15.99 16.24
CA ARG A 531 -18.65 17.37 15.90
C ARG A 531 -18.57 17.66 14.41
N GLN A 532 -17.58 17.13 13.70
CA GLN A 532 -17.50 17.28 12.24
C GLN A 532 -18.75 16.71 11.58
N LEU A 533 -19.18 15.51 11.98
CA LEU A 533 -20.37 14.85 11.46
C LEU A 533 -21.67 15.60 11.77
N LEU A 534 -21.75 16.26 12.92
CA LEU A 534 -22.92 17.06 13.32
C LEU A 534 -22.99 18.42 12.61
N ILE A 535 -21.84 19.08 12.37
CA ILE A 535 -21.78 20.39 11.72
C ILE A 535 -22.11 20.29 10.24
N ASP A 536 -21.55 19.28 9.57
CA ASP A 536 -21.76 19.05 8.16
C ASP A 536 -22.24 17.61 7.93
N PRO A 537 -23.57 17.39 7.92
CA PRO A 537 -24.13 16.08 7.62
C PRO A 537 -23.82 15.65 6.17
N TYR A 538 -23.30 16.56 5.34
CA TYR A 538 -22.91 16.33 3.96
C TYR A 538 -21.42 15.98 3.81
N ILE A 539 -20.68 15.72 4.90
CA ILE A 539 -19.34 15.12 4.79
C ILE A 539 -19.45 13.75 4.12
N GLN A 540 -18.89 13.64 2.91
CA GLN A 540 -18.86 12.39 2.13
C GLN A 540 -18.06 11.30 2.84
N LEU A 541 -16.89 11.68 3.37
CA LEU A 541 -15.97 10.81 4.08
C LEU A 541 -15.05 11.66 4.97
N VAL A 542 -14.79 11.20 6.20
CA VAL A 542 -13.74 11.79 7.03
C VAL A 542 -12.37 11.39 6.47
N GLU A 543 -11.54 12.36 6.07
CA GLU A 543 -10.18 12.06 5.62
C GLU A 543 -9.40 11.43 6.79
N GLU A 544 -8.92 10.20 6.62
CA GLU A 544 -8.21 9.46 7.70
C GLU A 544 -6.86 10.08 8.10
N THR A 545 -6.31 11.02 7.32
CA THR A 545 -5.05 11.70 7.65
C THR A 545 -5.38 13.08 8.23
N PRO A 546 -5.13 13.32 9.54
CA PRO A 546 -5.39 14.62 10.13
C PRO A 546 -4.37 15.65 9.64
N SER A 547 -4.80 16.89 9.46
CA SER A 547 -3.90 18.02 9.24
C SER A 547 -3.16 18.42 10.52
N GLU A 548 -1.99 19.06 10.40
CA GLU A 548 -1.28 19.63 11.57
C GLU A 548 -2.16 20.59 12.37
N SER A 549 -3.02 21.37 11.71
CA SER A 549 -3.98 22.25 12.37
C SER A 549 -5.02 21.48 13.19
N THR A 550 -5.46 20.31 12.70
CA THR A 550 -6.38 19.41 13.42
C THR A 550 -5.69 18.82 14.65
N ILE A 551 -4.44 18.36 14.51
CA ILE A 551 -3.64 17.83 15.62
C ILE A 551 -3.46 18.91 16.69
N ALA A 552 -3.02 20.11 16.32
CA ALA A 552 -2.82 21.22 17.24
C ALA A 552 -4.12 21.62 17.95
N PHE A 553 -5.26 21.64 17.25
CA PHE A 553 -6.57 21.92 17.85
C PHE A 553 -6.94 20.89 18.92
N ILE A 554 -6.77 19.59 18.63
CA ILE A 554 -7.09 18.51 19.56
C ILE A 554 -6.18 18.58 20.79
N LEU A 555 -4.87 18.79 20.61
CA LEU A 555 -3.93 18.95 21.73
C LEU A 555 -4.28 20.15 22.61
N LYS A 556 -4.62 21.29 22.00
CA LYS A 556 -5.05 22.48 22.73
C LYS A 556 -6.32 22.22 23.54
N SER A 557 -7.26 21.43 23.02
CA SER A 557 -8.51 21.09 23.71
C SER A 557 -8.31 20.29 25.01
N VAL A 558 -7.18 19.57 25.13
CA VAL A 558 -6.81 18.81 26.34
C VAL A 558 -5.79 19.54 27.23
N GLY A 559 -5.51 20.82 26.94
CA GLY A 559 -4.62 21.65 27.72
C GLY A 559 -3.12 21.49 27.41
N ILE A 560 -2.77 20.87 26.28
CA ILE A 560 -1.38 20.76 25.81
C ILE A 560 -1.09 21.95 24.89
N ALA A 561 -0.17 22.83 25.31
CA ALA A 561 0.27 23.97 24.51
C ALA A 561 1.34 23.53 23.48
N ASP A 562 1.23 24.03 22.25
CA ASP A 562 2.20 23.80 21.16
C ASP A 562 3.43 24.73 21.31
N GLY A 563 4.04 24.72 22.51
CA GLY A 563 5.13 25.61 22.90
C GLY A 563 6.48 24.88 23.01
N ARG A 564 7.36 25.10 22.03
CA ARG A 564 8.69 24.48 21.79
C ARG A 564 8.65 22.97 21.54
N ASP A 565 9.53 22.51 20.65
CA ASP A 565 9.73 21.09 20.38
C ASP A 565 10.23 20.36 21.64
N SER A 566 9.50 19.32 22.04
CA SER A 566 9.84 18.43 23.15
C SER A 566 9.45 16.99 22.79
N ASP A 567 10.11 16.02 23.42
CA ASP A 567 9.85 14.59 23.16
C ASP A 567 8.40 14.21 23.45
N ILE A 568 7.82 14.83 24.48
CA ILE A 568 6.43 14.60 24.87
C ILE A 568 5.45 15.18 23.86
N LEU A 569 5.71 16.39 23.36
CA LEU A 569 4.86 16.99 22.33
C LEU A 569 4.87 16.12 21.08
N ALA A 570 6.04 15.62 20.66
CA ALA A 570 6.14 14.69 19.55
C ALA A 570 5.35 13.40 19.80
N TYR A 571 5.47 12.81 20.99
CA TYR A 571 4.70 11.63 21.40
C TYR A 571 3.18 11.87 21.34
N PHE A 572 2.69 13.01 21.85
CA PHE A 572 1.27 13.32 21.81
C PHE A 572 0.75 13.61 20.40
N LYS A 573 1.54 14.24 19.54
CA LYS A 573 1.20 14.40 18.11
C LYS A 573 1.02 13.03 17.45
N ASP A 574 1.92 12.08 17.72
CA ASP A 574 1.78 10.69 17.27
C ASP A 574 0.50 10.03 17.82
N ARG A 575 0.20 10.19 19.11
CA ARG A 575 -1.02 9.61 19.72
C ARG A 575 -2.32 10.18 19.18
N VAL A 576 -2.39 11.49 18.92
CA VAL A 576 -3.54 12.12 18.26
C VAL A 576 -3.72 11.52 16.86
N PHE A 577 -2.63 11.41 16.10
CA PHE A 577 -2.66 10.84 14.75
C PHE A 577 -3.22 9.42 14.76
N THR A 578 -2.69 8.53 15.60
CA THR A 578 -3.15 7.13 15.69
C THR A 578 -4.63 7.04 16.07
N SER A 579 -5.06 7.79 17.07
CA SER A 579 -6.47 7.79 17.51
C SER A 579 -7.40 8.33 16.44
N TYR A 580 -7.00 9.40 15.75
CA TYR A 580 -7.80 10.01 14.69
C TYR A 580 -8.00 9.05 13.52
N VAL A 581 -6.92 8.39 13.08
CA VAL A 581 -7.00 7.34 12.05
C VAL A 581 -7.97 6.25 12.48
N ALA A 582 -7.87 5.76 13.72
CA ALA A 582 -8.71 4.65 14.21
C ALA A 582 -10.20 4.98 14.15
N TRP A 583 -10.59 6.18 14.62
CA TRP A 583 -11.97 6.66 14.55
C TRP A 583 -12.44 6.93 13.13
N ALA A 584 -11.61 7.55 12.28
CA ALA A 584 -11.95 7.81 10.87
C ALA A 584 -12.10 6.49 10.08
N SER A 585 -11.28 5.47 10.37
CA SER A 585 -11.43 4.13 9.79
C SER A 585 -12.69 3.42 10.27
N ALA A 586 -13.14 3.63 11.51
CA ALA A 586 -14.40 3.09 12.01
C ALA A 586 -15.62 3.75 11.33
N ASP A 587 -15.63 5.09 11.18
CA ASP A 587 -16.64 5.82 10.38
C ASP A 587 -16.71 5.27 8.95
N ARG A 588 -15.57 5.15 8.27
CA ARG A 588 -15.48 4.59 6.92
C ARG A 588 -16.05 3.17 6.84
N LEU A 589 -15.72 2.32 7.80
CA LEU A 589 -16.21 0.95 7.87
C LEU A 589 -17.76 0.90 7.94
N ILE A 590 -18.37 1.77 8.75
CA ILE A 590 -19.82 1.85 8.88
C ILE A 590 -20.45 2.36 7.58
N ARG A 591 -19.89 3.39 6.96
CA ARG A 591 -20.38 3.88 5.65
C ARG A 591 -20.31 2.80 4.57
N LEU A 592 -19.21 2.04 4.52
CA LEU A 592 -19.09 0.90 3.63
C LEU A 592 -20.14 -0.18 3.92
N ALA A 593 -20.44 -0.43 5.19
CA ALA A 593 -21.47 -1.37 5.61
C ALA A 593 -22.88 -0.91 5.20
N VAL A 594 -23.21 0.39 5.35
CA VAL A 594 -24.44 1.00 4.83
C VAL A 594 -24.53 0.78 3.33
N ARG A 595 -23.45 1.07 2.60
CA ARG A 595 -23.38 0.90 1.15
C ARG A 595 -23.63 -0.55 0.71
N ARG A 596 -23.01 -1.52 1.39
CA ARG A 596 -23.17 -2.95 1.07
C ARG A 596 -24.56 -3.46 1.41
N CYS A 597 -25.16 -2.99 2.51
CA CYS A 597 -26.55 -3.29 2.82
C CYS A 597 -27.48 -2.78 1.70
N VAL A 598 -27.39 -1.50 1.34
CA VAL A 598 -28.26 -0.87 0.32
C VAL A 598 -28.08 -1.49 -1.07
N SER A 599 -26.86 -1.91 -1.43
CA SER A 599 -26.58 -2.47 -2.76
C SER A 599 -26.85 -3.96 -2.91
N ARG A 600 -26.93 -4.72 -1.80
CA ARG A 600 -27.06 -6.19 -1.83
C ARG A 600 -28.38 -6.69 -1.23
N ASP A 601 -29.03 -5.89 -0.38
CA ASP A 601 -30.32 -6.23 0.22
C ASP A 601 -31.44 -5.37 -0.38
N PRO A 602 -32.41 -5.98 -1.11
CA PRO A 602 -33.55 -5.26 -1.66
C PRO A 602 -34.40 -4.53 -0.62
N ALA A 603 -34.55 -5.07 0.59
CA ALA A 603 -35.27 -4.41 1.68
C ALA A 603 -34.47 -3.20 2.17
N GLY A 604 -33.16 -3.37 2.34
CA GLY A 604 -32.24 -2.27 2.66
C GLY A 604 -32.32 -1.13 1.65
N ALA A 605 -32.34 -1.45 0.36
CA ALA A 605 -32.48 -0.49 -0.74
C ALA A 605 -33.81 0.28 -0.67
N SER A 606 -34.92 -0.43 -0.46
CA SER A 606 -36.25 0.18 -0.39
C SER A 606 -36.40 1.12 0.81
N ILE A 607 -35.92 0.71 1.99
CA ILE A 607 -35.99 1.51 3.21
C ILE A 607 -35.09 2.76 3.09
N HIS A 608 -33.88 2.60 2.55
CA HIS A 608 -32.99 3.72 2.32
C HIS A 608 -33.56 4.73 1.32
N ALA A 609 -34.28 4.26 0.30
CA ALA A 609 -34.93 5.16 -0.66
C ALA A 609 -35.96 6.08 0.01
N LYS A 610 -36.69 5.60 1.03
CA LYS A 610 -37.63 6.41 1.83
C LYS A 610 -36.91 7.51 2.61
N TYR A 611 -35.81 7.18 3.29
CA TYR A 611 -34.98 8.16 4.00
C TYR A 611 -34.54 9.30 3.07
N SER A 612 -34.00 8.96 1.90
CA SER A 612 -33.56 9.97 0.94
C SER A 612 -34.70 10.75 0.29
N ALA A 613 -35.92 10.21 0.26
CA ALA A 613 -37.11 10.91 -0.22
C ALA A 613 -37.72 11.85 0.83
N GLY A 614 -37.18 11.86 2.06
CA GLY A 614 -37.78 12.57 3.19
C GLY A 614 -39.08 11.92 3.68
N GLU A 615 -39.33 10.66 3.32
CA GLU A 615 -40.51 9.90 3.75
C GLU A 615 -40.34 9.41 5.19
N VAL A 616 -41.48 9.22 5.87
CA VAL A 616 -41.49 8.65 7.23
C VAL A 616 -41.16 7.16 7.16
N VAL A 617 -40.04 6.78 7.77
CA VAL A 617 -39.62 5.37 7.91
C VAL A 617 -40.15 4.80 9.22
N ALA A 618 -40.91 3.71 9.16
CA ALA A 618 -41.52 3.09 10.34
C ALA A 618 -40.44 2.46 11.25
N ALA A 619 -40.72 2.36 12.56
CA ALA A 619 -39.75 1.84 13.54
C ALA A 619 -39.22 0.43 13.20
N VAL A 620 -40.09 -0.45 12.69
CA VAL A 620 -39.71 -1.80 12.25
C VAL A 620 -38.75 -1.76 11.06
N GLU A 621 -38.99 -0.86 10.10
CA GLU A 621 -38.11 -0.66 8.94
C GLU A 621 -36.75 -0.09 9.36
N LYS A 622 -36.73 0.88 10.31
CA LYS A 622 -35.49 1.39 10.90
C LYS A 622 -34.66 0.27 11.51
N GLN A 623 -35.30 -0.60 12.29
CA GLN A 623 -34.63 -1.73 12.94
C GLN A 623 -34.11 -2.77 11.95
N LEU A 624 -34.85 -3.05 10.87
CA LEU A 624 -34.41 -3.96 9.80
C LEU A 624 -33.16 -3.42 9.08
N LEU A 625 -33.18 -2.15 8.67
CA LEU A 625 -32.03 -1.53 8.01
C LEU A 625 -30.82 -1.48 8.97
N HIS A 626 -31.03 -1.10 10.22
CA HIS A 626 -29.99 -1.09 11.26
C HIS A 626 -29.33 -2.45 11.45
N HIS A 627 -30.14 -3.51 11.53
CA HIS A 627 -29.66 -4.88 11.64
C HIS A 627 -28.82 -5.29 10.42
N CYS A 628 -29.31 -5.00 9.20
CA CYS A 628 -28.58 -5.28 7.97
C CYS A 628 -27.22 -4.57 7.93
N VAL A 629 -27.16 -3.29 8.31
CA VAL A 629 -25.90 -2.53 8.35
C VAL A 629 -24.93 -3.12 9.38
N TRP A 630 -25.39 -3.41 10.61
CA TRP A 630 -24.50 -3.94 11.64
C TRP A 630 -24.01 -5.37 11.33
N GLN A 631 -24.84 -6.19 10.65
CA GLN A 631 -24.39 -7.46 10.08
C GLN A 631 -23.26 -7.25 9.07
N GLN A 632 -23.37 -6.26 8.19
CA GLN A 632 -22.29 -5.92 7.24
C GLN A 632 -21.02 -5.43 7.96
N VAL A 633 -21.13 -4.59 9.00
CA VAL A 633 -19.97 -4.20 9.83
C VAL A 633 -19.26 -5.43 10.39
N THR A 634 -20.03 -6.36 10.95
CA THR A 634 -19.52 -7.61 11.54
C THR A 634 -18.85 -8.49 10.49
N GLN A 635 -19.45 -8.62 9.31
CA GLN A 635 -18.91 -9.40 8.20
C GLN A 635 -17.56 -8.84 7.73
N ILE A 636 -17.50 -7.54 7.40
CA ILE A 636 -16.29 -6.88 6.90
C ILE A 636 -15.16 -6.96 7.94
N SER A 637 -15.50 -6.73 9.20
CA SER A 637 -14.54 -6.80 10.32
C SER A 637 -14.03 -8.23 10.52
N SER A 638 -14.88 -9.24 10.40
CA SER A 638 -14.48 -10.65 10.49
C SER A 638 -13.55 -11.07 9.34
N GLU A 639 -13.76 -10.53 8.13
CA GLU A 639 -12.92 -10.83 6.97
C GLU A 639 -11.48 -10.33 7.13
N THR A 640 -11.28 -9.17 7.75
CA THR A 640 -9.98 -8.46 7.77
C THR A 640 -9.30 -8.38 9.14
N HIS A 641 -10.07 -8.24 10.22
CA HIS A 641 -9.59 -8.03 11.58
C HIS A 641 -9.93 -9.21 12.52
N TYR A 642 -10.67 -10.21 12.02
CA TYR A 642 -11.09 -11.39 12.77
C TYR A 642 -11.97 -11.07 13.98
N GLY A 643 -12.74 -9.98 13.87
CA GLY A 643 -13.54 -9.38 14.94
C GLY A 643 -13.51 -7.85 14.81
N PRO A 644 -14.17 -7.11 15.71
CA PRO A 644 -14.18 -5.65 15.65
C PRO A 644 -12.75 -5.07 15.70
N PRO A 645 -12.40 -4.07 14.87
CA PRO A 645 -11.07 -3.45 14.88
C PRO A 645 -10.69 -2.84 16.23
N TRP A 646 -11.68 -2.28 16.94
CA TRP A 646 -11.52 -1.70 18.28
C TRP A 646 -11.51 -2.72 19.42
N GLY A 647 -11.66 -4.02 19.11
CA GLY A 647 -11.66 -5.07 20.12
C GLY A 647 -10.30 -5.68 20.42
N VAL A 648 -9.21 -5.21 19.80
CA VAL A 648 -7.87 -5.72 20.13
C VAL A 648 -7.30 -4.98 21.33
N SER A 649 -6.50 -5.64 22.15
CA SER A 649 -5.95 -5.05 23.39
C SER A 649 -5.26 -3.68 23.18
N ALA A 650 -4.58 -3.50 22.03
CA ALA A 650 -3.93 -2.25 21.67
C ALA A 650 -4.91 -1.09 21.43
N ALA A 651 -6.13 -1.38 20.99
CA ALA A 651 -7.07 -0.39 20.49
C ALA A 651 -7.73 0.46 21.60
N LEU A 652 -7.66 0.04 22.87
CA LEU A 652 -8.18 0.82 24.00
C LEU A 652 -7.60 2.25 24.00
N PHE A 653 -6.31 2.40 23.72
CA PHE A 653 -5.67 3.72 23.66
C PHE A 653 -5.94 4.47 22.37
N ASP A 654 -6.40 3.79 21.31
CA ASP A 654 -6.71 4.43 20.04
C ASP A 654 -8.14 4.97 20.05
N PHE A 655 -9.09 4.27 20.68
CA PHE A 655 -10.48 4.70 20.78
C PHE A 655 -10.82 5.44 22.08
N GLY A 656 -10.03 5.25 23.15
CA GLY A 656 -10.26 5.93 24.45
C GLY A 656 -11.33 5.29 25.33
N ALA A 657 -11.88 4.15 24.91
CA ALA A 657 -12.92 3.39 25.61
C ALA A 657 -12.79 1.87 25.31
N PRO A 658 -13.28 0.98 26.21
CA PRO A 658 -13.32 -0.46 25.98
C PRO A 658 -14.18 -0.85 24.78
N GLU A 659 -13.93 -2.04 24.21
CA GLU A 659 -14.63 -2.57 23.04
C GLU A 659 -16.15 -2.45 23.13
N GLU A 660 -16.74 -2.81 24.27
CA GLU A 660 -18.19 -2.78 24.49
C GLU A 660 -18.75 -1.37 24.31
N GLN A 661 -18.11 -0.36 24.91
CA GLN A 661 -18.56 1.03 24.83
C GLN A 661 -18.42 1.59 23.41
N VAL A 662 -17.31 1.28 22.75
CA VAL A 662 -17.08 1.71 21.35
C VAL A 662 -18.09 1.04 20.42
N SER A 663 -18.32 -0.27 20.59
CA SER A 663 -19.30 -1.02 19.79
C SER A 663 -20.71 -0.49 19.97
N VAL A 664 -21.13 -0.21 21.20
CA VAL A 664 -22.45 0.37 21.51
C VAL A 664 -22.58 1.76 20.87
N HIS A 665 -21.58 2.63 21.01
CA HIS A 665 -21.63 3.96 20.39
C HIS A 665 -21.71 3.89 18.86
N LEU A 666 -20.84 3.09 18.23
CA LEU A 666 -20.83 2.93 16.78
C LEU A 666 -22.13 2.32 16.25
N ARG A 667 -22.67 1.34 16.96
CA ARG A 667 -23.93 0.67 16.60
C ARG A 667 -25.13 1.59 16.81
N ASP A 668 -25.25 2.21 17.98
CA ASP A 668 -26.52 2.83 18.41
C ASP A 668 -26.56 4.34 18.16
N VAL A 669 -25.41 4.98 17.89
CA VAL A 669 -25.33 6.43 17.59
C VAL A 669 -24.86 6.67 16.16
N VAL A 670 -23.67 6.17 15.79
CA VAL A 670 -23.04 6.50 14.50
C VAL A 670 -23.76 5.82 13.32
N THR A 671 -24.16 4.56 13.47
CA THR A 671 -24.86 3.83 12.41
C THR A 671 -26.19 4.48 12.03
N PRO A 672 -27.09 4.84 12.97
CA PRO A 672 -28.30 5.60 12.66
C PRO A 672 -28.03 6.92 11.94
N ILE A 673 -27.04 7.72 12.40
CA ILE A 673 -26.67 8.98 11.74
C ILE A 673 -26.37 8.76 10.26
N HIS A 674 -25.56 7.73 9.94
CA HIS A 674 -25.24 7.43 8.56
C HIS A 674 -26.40 6.83 7.78
N MET A 675 -27.30 6.05 8.38
CA MET A 675 -28.48 5.55 7.68
C MET A 675 -29.41 6.68 7.24
N GLU A 676 -29.57 7.71 8.07
CA GLU A 676 -30.45 8.86 7.79
C GLU A 676 -29.79 9.89 6.85
N ALA A 677 -28.46 10.07 6.95
CA ALA A 677 -27.70 11.01 6.13
C ALA A 677 -27.08 10.39 4.87
N ALA A 678 -27.17 9.06 4.66
CA ALA A 678 -26.47 8.40 3.57
C ALA A 678 -26.99 8.82 2.19
N TRP A 679 -26.00 9.15 1.36
CA TRP A 679 -26.16 9.64 0.00
C TRP A 679 -26.73 8.54 -0.91
N ARG A 680 -27.66 8.91 -1.81
CA ARG A 680 -27.94 8.06 -2.96
C ARG A 680 -26.72 8.00 -3.87
N THR A 681 -26.49 6.86 -4.51
CA THR A 681 -25.40 6.69 -5.48
C THR A 681 -25.48 7.73 -6.59
N GLU A 682 -26.71 8.01 -7.00
CA GLU A 682 -27.06 8.93 -8.07
C GLU A 682 -26.68 10.36 -7.69
N ASP A 683 -26.89 10.74 -6.42
CA ASP A 683 -26.52 12.06 -5.90
C ASP A 683 -24.99 12.19 -5.77
N ALA A 684 -24.31 11.15 -5.29
CA ALA A 684 -22.85 11.14 -5.19
C ALA A 684 -22.15 11.18 -6.56
N LEU A 685 -22.65 10.43 -7.55
CA LEU A 685 -22.15 10.50 -8.93
C LEU A 685 -22.46 11.85 -9.58
N SER A 686 -23.64 12.43 -9.32
CA SER A 686 -23.98 13.77 -9.80
C SER A 686 -23.07 14.83 -9.20
N LEU A 687 -22.73 14.69 -7.91
CA LEU A 687 -21.79 15.56 -7.23
C LEU A 687 -20.38 15.44 -7.80
N LEU A 688 -19.92 14.21 -8.07
CA LEU A 688 -18.65 13.97 -8.77
C LEU A 688 -18.64 14.64 -10.14
N HIS A 689 -19.71 14.48 -10.93
CA HIS A 689 -19.82 15.14 -12.23
C HIS A 689 -19.79 16.66 -12.11
N LEU A 690 -20.48 17.23 -11.12
CA LEU A 690 -20.44 18.67 -10.84
C LEU A 690 -19.04 19.15 -10.47
N GLN A 691 -18.30 18.40 -9.65
CA GLN A 691 -16.92 18.71 -9.27
C GLN A 691 -15.98 18.67 -10.49
N VAL A 692 -16.12 17.65 -11.33
CA VAL A 692 -15.39 17.54 -12.61
C VAL A 692 -15.73 18.71 -13.52
N ASP A 693 -17.01 19.06 -13.64
CA ASP A 693 -17.48 20.16 -14.48
C ASP A 693 -16.88 21.50 -14.05
N ARG A 694 -16.85 21.76 -12.74
CA ARG A 694 -16.26 22.96 -12.14
C ARG A 694 -14.75 23.00 -12.36
N ALA A 695 -14.05 21.87 -12.19
CA ALA A 695 -12.62 21.77 -12.45
C ALA A 695 -12.28 22.04 -13.93
N VAL A 696 -12.99 21.42 -14.87
CA VAL A 696 -12.82 21.68 -16.30
C VAL A 696 -13.14 23.12 -16.64
N SER A 697 -14.23 23.67 -16.10
CA SER A 697 -14.58 25.07 -16.33
C SER A 697 -13.52 26.03 -15.80
N ARG A 698 -12.90 25.79 -14.62
CA ARG A 698 -11.76 26.60 -14.18
C ARG A 698 -10.58 26.49 -15.14
N LEU A 699 -10.19 25.28 -15.54
CA LEU A 699 -9.08 25.08 -16.48
C LEU A 699 -9.33 25.77 -17.82
N CYS A 700 -10.50 25.57 -18.42
CA CYS A 700 -10.82 26.11 -19.74
C CYS A 700 -11.12 27.62 -19.71
N ILE A 701 -11.89 28.11 -18.73
CA ILE A 701 -12.33 29.53 -18.66
C ILE A 701 -11.21 30.43 -18.18
N VAL A 702 -10.40 30.02 -17.19
CA VAL A 702 -9.25 30.81 -16.75
C VAL A 702 -8.20 30.87 -17.86
N ALA A 703 -7.95 29.76 -18.55
CA ALA A 703 -7.06 29.77 -19.71
C ALA A 703 -7.59 30.66 -20.85
N ALA A 704 -8.88 30.56 -21.18
CA ALA A 704 -9.50 31.39 -22.22
C ALA A 704 -9.58 32.88 -21.85
N GLY A 705 -9.86 33.22 -20.59
CA GLY A 705 -10.00 34.61 -20.14
C GLY A 705 -8.68 35.38 -20.04
N VAL A 706 -7.54 34.67 -19.84
CA VAL A 706 -6.21 35.29 -19.73
C VAL A 706 -5.49 35.37 -21.08
N ALA A 707 -5.80 34.48 -22.04
CA ALA A 707 -5.07 34.36 -23.30
C ALA A 707 -5.86 34.69 -24.57
N ALA A 708 -7.20 34.69 -24.56
CA ALA A 708 -7.98 34.81 -25.79
C ALA A 708 -8.32 36.27 -26.16
N THR A 709 -7.79 36.72 -27.29
CA THR A 709 -8.14 38.01 -27.93
C THR A 709 -9.35 37.91 -28.88
N THR A 710 -9.83 36.70 -29.21
CA THR A 710 -10.97 36.44 -30.11
C THR A 710 -11.73 35.17 -29.68
N ALA A 711 -12.98 35.00 -30.15
CA ALA A 711 -13.76 33.78 -29.88
C ALA A 711 -13.13 32.50 -30.50
N ALA A 712 -12.42 32.62 -31.62
CA ALA A 712 -11.70 31.50 -32.22
C ALA A 712 -10.46 31.10 -31.41
N SER A 713 -9.70 32.07 -30.87
CA SER A 713 -8.61 31.78 -29.95
C SER A 713 -9.11 31.23 -28.61
N ALA A 714 -10.30 31.62 -28.15
CA ALA A 714 -10.93 31.03 -26.96
C ALA A 714 -11.22 29.53 -27.14
N ALA A 715 -11.75 29.11 -28.30
CA ALA A 715 -11.99 27.69 -28.61
C ALA A 715 -10.68 26.88 -28.64
N ALA A 716 -9.63 27.41 -29.28
CA ALA A 716 -8.31 26.77 -29.32
C ALA A 716 -7.66 26.66 -27.93
N THR A 717 -7.71 27.72 -27.12
CA THR A 717 -7.18 27.70 -25.75
C THR A 717 -7.96 26.73 -24.85
N ALA A 718 -9.28 26.65 -24.99
CA ALA A 718 -10.10 25.67 -24.27
C ALA A 718 -9.78 24.23 -24.70
N ALA A 719 -9.50 23.99 -25.98
CA ALA A 719 -9.07 22.69 -26.49
C ALA A 719 -7.70 22.26 -25.92
N ALA A 720 -6.76 23.20 -25.75
CA ALA A 720 -5.44 22.94 -25.16
C ALA A 720 -5.44 22.81 -23.61
N ALA A 721 -6.56 23.11 -22.94
CA ALA A 721 -6.63 23.12 -21.47
C ALA A 721 -6.44 21.74 -20.81
N LEU A 722 -6.83 20.68 -21.52
CA LEU A 722 -6.55 19.28 -21.15
C LEU A 722 -5.59 18.67 -22.18
N PRO A 723 -4.76 17.68 -21.80
CA PRO A 723 -3.85 17.01 -22.72
C PRO A 723 -4.54 16.56 -24.02
N GLU A 724 -3.94 16.92 -25.16
CA GLU A 724 -4.53 16.74 -26.50
C GLU A 724 -4.57 15.27 -26.95
N ASN A 725 -3.64 14.44 -26.46
CA ASN A 725 -3.55 13.04 -26.86
C ASN A 725 -4.58 12.16 -26.11
N SER A 726 -4.80 10.92 -26.56
CA SER A 726 -5.52 9.87 -25.80
C SER A 726 -4.84 9.48 -24.48
N ASN A 727 -4.06 10.38 -23.88
CA ASN A 727 -3.39 10.26 -22.60
C ASN A 727 -4.40 10.47 -21.47
N LEU A 728 -5.25 9.46 -21.27
CA LEU A 728 -6.30 9.45 -20.25
C LEU A 728 -5.74 9.67 -18.85
N ARG A 729 -4.53 9.19 -18.58
CA ARG A 729 -3.87 9.29 -17.29
C ARG A 729 -3.49 10.72 -16.91
N ASP A 730 -2.98 11.50 -17.86
CA ASP A 730 -2.62 12.90 -17.59
C ASP A 730 -3.87 13.78 -17.51
N ILE A 731 -4.91 13.48 -18.30
CA ILE A 731 -6.24 14.09 -18.13
C ILE A 731 -6.73 13.86 -16.70
N TYR A 732 -6.75 12.62 -16.25
CA TYR A 732 -7.17 12.25 -14.90
C TYR A 732 -6.37 13.02 -13.83
N THR A 733 -5.04 12.99 -13.93
CA THR A 733 -4.14 13.68 -13.00
C THR A 733 -4.42 15.18 -12.91
N LYS A 734 -4.62 15.83 -14.06
CA LYS A 734 -4.92 17.26 -14.15
C LYS A 734 -6.25 17.60 -13.48
N ILE A 735 -7.29 16.82 -13.75
CA ILE A 735 -8.63 17.03 -13.19
C ILE A 735 -8.65 16.81 -11.68
N MET A 736 -8.08 15.71 -11.19
CA MET A 736 -8.01 15.43 -9.74
C MET A 736 -7.31 16.56 -8.99
N THR A 737 -6.18 17.04 -9.51
CA THR A 737 -5.43 18.15 -8.91
C THR A 737 -6.27 19.44 -8.85
N GLU A 738 -7.05 19.72 -9.90
CA GLU A 738 -7.87 20.93 -9.94
C GLU A 738 -9.14 20.81 -9.08
N MET A 739 -9.72 19.62 -8.92
CA MET A 739 -10.84 19.39 -8.00
C MET A 739 -10.45 19.67 -6.55
N GLN A 740 -9.22 19.35 -6.14
CA GLN A 740 -8.71 19.65 -4.79
C GLN A 740 -8.62 21.15 -4.48
N ARG A 741 -8.65 22.02 -5.48
CA ARG A 741 -8.65 23.48 -5.31
C ARG A 741 -10.05 24.07 -5.10
N ASP A 742 -11.10 23.25 -5.20
CA ASP A 742 -12.47 23.73 -5.02
C ASP A 742 -12.84 23.82 -3.53
N ASN A 743 -12.92 25.06 -3.03
CA ASN A 743 -13.33 25.30 -1.65
C ASN A 743 -14.85 25.15 -1.41
N TYR A 744 -15.66 25.02 -2.47
CA TYR A 744 -17.12 24.96 -2.36
C TYR A 744 -17.65 23.54 -2.21
N VAL A 745 -16.98 22.57 -2.83
CA VAL A 745 -17.34 21.16 -2.75
C VAL A 745 -16.05 20.37 -2.51
N PRO A 746 -15.60 20.25 -1.24
CA PRO A 746 -14.35 19.58 -0.92
C PRO A 746 -14.40 18.13 -1.42
N PHE A 747 -13.28 17.67 -1.96
CA PHE A 747 -13.14 16.30 -2.45
C PHE A 747 -12.33 15.47 -1.46
N ALA A 748 -12.85 14.28 -1.11
CA ALA A 748 -12.41 13.52 0.06
C ALA A 748 -11.00 12.90 -0.03
N PHE A 749 -10.37 12.87 -1.20
CA PHE A 749 -9.03 12.31 -1.39
C PHE A 749 -8.34 12.89 -2.63
N GLY A 750 -7.01 13.01 -2.58
CA GLY A 750 -6.23 13.55 -3.69
C GLY A 750 -5.91 12.58 -4.82
N ASN A 751 -5.25 13.10 -5.85
CA ASN A 751 -4.71 12.28 -6.93
C ASN A 751 -3.78 11.19 -6.36
N HIS A 752 -3.98 9.95 -6.82
CA HIS A 752 -3.30 8.75 -6.37
C HIS A 752 -3.61 8.31 -4.93
N GLN A 753 -4.56 8.95 -4.24
CA GLN A 753 -5.02 8.51 -2.92
C GLN A 753 -6.33 7.71 -3.01
N GLU A 754 -6.71 7.27 -4.22
CA GLU A 754 -7.94 6.51 -4.43
C GLU A 754 -7.83 5.13 -3.78
N ARG A 755 -8.82 4.77 -2.96
CA ARG A 755 -8.96 3.41 -2.44
C ARG A 755 -10.13 2.72 -3.12
N PRO A 756 -10.06 1.39 -3.32
CA PRO A 756 -11.24 0.65 -3.76
C PRO A 756 -12.43 0.85 -2.81
N GLU A 757 -12.17 0.89 -1.50
CA GLU A 757 -13.22 1.11 -0.49
C GLU A 757 -13.81 2.53 -0.59
N TYR A 758 -13.00 3.52 -0.94
CA TYR A 758 -13.46 4.91 -1.08
C TYR A 758 -14.38 5.04 -2.30
N THR A 759 -13.95 4.50 -3.45
CA THR A 759 -14.75 4.56 -4.68
C THR A 759 -15.99 3.68 -4.60
N GLU A 760 -15.95 2.56 -3.86
CA GLU A 760 -17.12 1.73 -3.55
C GLU A 760 -18.09 2.49 -2.63
N THR A 761 -17.60 3.01 -1.51
CA THR A 761 -18.43 3.68 -0.48
C THR A 761 -19.11 4.93 -1.03
N MET A 762 -18.38 5.79 -1.76
CA MET A 762 -18.93 7.05 -2.26
C MET A 762 -19.69 6.89 -3.58
N PHE A 763 -19.18 6.08 -4.52
CA PHE A 763 -19.68 6.10 -5.91
C PHE A 763 -20.19 4.74 -6.41
N ASN A 764 -20.02 3.66 -5.63
CA ASN A 764 -20.28 2.28 -6.06
C ASN A 764 -19.50 1.87 -7.32
N LEU A 765 -18.29 2.41 -7.48
CA LEU A 765 -17.44 2.14 -8.62
C LEU A 765 -16.16 1.44 -8.19
N SER A 766 -15.65 0.56 -9.05
CA SER A 766 -14.25 0.15 -8.99
C SER A 766 -13.34 1.35 -9.25
N VAL A 767 -12.09 1.32 -8.77
CA VAL A 767 -11.13 2.41 -8.99
C VAL A 767 -10.97 2.73 -10.49
N LEU A 768 -10.92 1.72 -11.36
CA LEU A 768 -10.86 1.93 -12.81
C LEU A 768 -12.10 2.66 -13.34
N ASN A 769 -13.31 2.25 -12.91
CA ASN A 769 -14.55 2.86 -13.37
C ASN A 769 -14.71 4.28 -12.81
N PHE A 770 -14.22 4.54 -11.59
CA PHE A 770 -14.13 5.89 -11.04
C PHE A 770 -13.20 6.77 -11.90
N LYS A 771 -11.99 6.31 -12.22
CA LYS A 771 -11.06 7.03 -13.11
C LYS A 771 -11.68 7.31 -14.48
N ARG A 772 -12.39 6.33 -15.05
CA ARG A 772 -13.14 6.48 -16.31
C ARG A 772 -14.25 7.52 -16.19
N ALA A 773 -15.04 7.49 -15.11
CA ALA A 773 -16.10 8.47 -14.88
C ALA A 773 -15.54 9.90 -14.84
N VAL A 774 -14.42 10.12 -14.14
CA VAL A 774 -13.73 11.41 -14.09
C VAL A 774 -13.26 11.84 -15.49
N VAL A 775 -12.54 10.98 -16.21
CA VAL A 775 -11.98 11.32 -17.53
C VAL A 775 -13.06 11.54 -18.58
N PHE A 776 -14.04 10.64 -18.67
CA PHE A 776 -15.09 10.72 -19.67
C PHE A 776 -16.00 11.91 -19.44
N THR A 777 -16.31 12.23 -18.18
CA THR A 777 -17.06 13.46 -17.86
C THR A 777 -16.26 14.70 -18.19
N ALA A 778 -14.95 14.72 -17.86
CA ALA A 778 -14.09 15.85 -18.19
C ALA A 778 -13.98 16.09 -19.71
N ALA A 779 -13.85 15.02 -20.49
CA ALA A 779 -13.81 15.08 -21.96
C ALA A 779 -15.13 15.60 -22.54
N LYS A 780 -16.28 15.08 -22.08
CA LYS A 780 -17.61 15.57 -22.49
C LYS A 780 -17.76 17.07 -22.20
N ARG A 781 -17.34 17.51 -21.00
CA ARG A 781 -17.44 18.92 -20.61
C ARG A 781 -16.52 19.82 -21.43
N GLN A 782 -15.28 19.41 -21.66
CA GLN A 782 -14.34 20.15 -22.51
C GLN A 782 -14.90 20.28 -23.94
N LEU A 783 -15.40 19.19 -24.54
CA LEU A 783 -16.03 19.22 -25.85
C LEU A 783 -17.21 20.20 -25.90
N GLY A 784 -18.07 20.20 -24.87
CA GLY A 784 -19.19 21.15 -24.79
C GLY A 784 -18.72 22.61 -24.75
N ILE A 785 -17.67 22.93 -23.99
CA ILE A 785 -17.10 24.29 -23.93
C ILE A 785 -16.51 24.67 -25.29
N VAL A 786 -15.69 23.79 -25.89
CA VAL A 786 -15.09 24.04 -27.21
C VAL A 786 -16.16 24.23 -28.28
N ALA A 787 -17.18 23.37 -28.33
CA ALA A 787 -18.30 23.50 -29.27
C ALA A 787 -19.08 24.81 -29.07
N SER A 788 -19.33 25.21 -27.82
CA SER A 788 -19.96 26.51 -27.51
C SER A 788 -19.12 27.69 -28.00
N GLU A 789 -17.80 27.69 -27.77
CA GLU A 789 -16.91 28.77 -28.24
C GLU A 789 -16.79 28.77 -29.78
N THR A 790 -16.75 27.60 -30.42
CA THR A 790 -16.80 27.46 -31.89
C THR A 790 -18.11 28.03 -32.43
N LEU A 791 -19.26 27.70 -31.84
CA LEU A 791 -20.54 28.29 -32.23
C LEU A 791 -20.55 29.81 -32.07
N LYS A 792 -19.95 30.35 -31.00
CA LYS A 792 -19.83 31.80 -30.77
C LYS A 792 -18.96 32.50 -31.81
N SER A 793 -17.95 31.83 -32.37
CA SER A 793 -17.10 32.38 -33.43
C SER A 793 -17.77 32.35 -34.81
N MET A 794 -18.74 31.45 -35.02
CA MET A 794 -19.51 31.39 -36.27
C MET A 794 -20.38 32.63 -36.49
N ARG A 795 -20.48 33.08 -37.76
CA ARG A 795 -21.45 34.10 -38.20
C ARG A 795 -22.88 33.67 -37.87
N LYS A 796 -23.75 34.63 -37.54
CA LYS A 796 -25.13 34.39 -37.08
C LYS A 796 -25.95 33.46 -38.01
N SER A 797 -25.84 33.65 -39.33
CA SER A 797 -26.52 32.82 -40.33
C SER A 797 -26.01 31.37 -40.36
N ARG A 798 -24.69 31.17 -40.22
CA ARG A 798 -24.06 29.85 -40.18
C ARG A 798 -24.35 29.14 -38.85
N ARG A 799 -24.43 29.89 -37.74
CA ARG A 799 -24.82 29.37 -36.42
C ARG A 799 -26.25 28.86 -36.38
N SER A 800 -27.20 29.61 -36.95
CA SER A 800 -28.61 29.20 -37.00
C SER A 800 -28.86 27.98 -37.89
N ALA A 801 -27.95 27.69 -38.83
CA ALA A 801 -27.99 26.54 -39.72
C ALA A 801 -26.98 25.44 -39.33
N ALA A 802 -26.35 25.55 -38.16
CA ALA A 802 -25.29 24.64 -37.74
C ALA A 802 -25.84 23.21 -37.55
N THR A 803 -25.23 22.25 -38.22
CA THR A 803 -25.42 20.82 -37.99
C THR A 803 -24.30 20.27 -37.11
N VAL A 804 -24.51 19.09 -36.51
CA VAL A 804 -23.47 18.40 -35.73
C VAL A 804 -22.18 18.26 -36.55
N ASP A 805 -22.28 17.80 -37.79
CA ASP A 805 -21.11 17.58 -38.65
C ASP A 805 -20.37 18.89 -38.98
N SER A 806 -21.10 19.99 -39.17
CA SER A 806 -20.50 21.31 -39.45
C SER A 806 -19.77 21.92 -38.25
N VAL A 807 -20.16 21.56 -37.03
CA VAL A 807 -19.44 21.99 -35.82
C VAL A 807 -18.25 21.07 -35.56
N LEU A 808 -18.43 19.75 -35.75
CA LEU A 808 -17.35 18.78 -35.59
C LEU A 808 -16.18 19.02 -36.56
N SER A 809 -16.44 19.48 -37.79
CA SER A 809 -15.38 19.85 -38.74
C SER A 809 -14.48 21.00 -38.26
N ASP A 810 -15.00 21.84 -37.36
CA ASP A 810 -14.32 23.02 -36.83
C ASP A 810 -13.74 22.76 -35.41
N VAL A 811 -13.89 21.54 -34.87
CA VAL A 811 -13.31 21.10 -33.59
C VAL A 811 -12.00 20.33 -33.86
N PRO A 812 -10.92 20.56 -33.09
CA PRO A 812 -9.65 19.84 -33.28
C PRO A 812 -9.80 18.31 -33.16
N GLU A 813 -9.20 17.54 -34.07
CA GLU A 813 -9.25 16.06 -34.08
C GLU A 813 -8.75 15.43 -32.77
N SER A 814 -7.79 16.07 -32.11
CA SER A 814 -7.25 15.66 -30.81
C SER A 814 -8.33 15.59 -29.71
N ILE A 815 -9.35 16.46 -29.79
CA ILE A 815 -10.52 16.43 -28.91
C ILE A 815 -11.47 15.29 -29.28
N LEU A 816 -11.58 14.95 -30.56
CA LEU A 816 -12.53 13.96 -31.08
C LEU A 816 -12.04 12.50 -30.96
N ALA A 817 -10.84 12.27 -30.42
CA ALA A 817 -10.32 10.94 -30.20
C ALA A 817 -11.28 10.09 -29.33
N TRP A 818 -11.83 9.02 -29.91
CA TRP A 818 -12.94 8.24 -29.33
C TRP A 818 -12.65 7.69 -27.92
N GLY A 819 -11.40 7.26 -27.67
CA GLY A 819 -10.98 6.67 -26.38
C GLY A 819 -11.10 7.62 -25.18
N ARG A 820 -11.36 8.91 -25.42
CA ARG A 820 -11.62 9.92 -24.38
C ARG A 820 -13.06 9.89 -23.84
N TYR A 821 -13.98 9.22 -24.54
CA TYR A 821 -15.42 9.30 -24.26
C TYR A 821 -16.04 7.98 -23.82
N ALA A 822 -15.50 6.85 -24.27
CA ALA A 822 -15.98 5.53 -23.92
C ALA A 822 -14.89 4.46 -24.10
N THR A 823 -15.19 3.24 -23.64
CA THR A 823 -14.36 2.05 -23.87
C THR A 823 -14.55 1.44 -25.26
N GLU A 824 -15.61 1.81 -25.95
CA GLU A 824 -15.97 1.31 -27.28
C GLU A 824 -16.20 2.47 -28.25
N GLU A 825 -15.67 2.35 -29.46
CA GLU A 825 -15.70 3.42 -30.46
C GLU A 825 -17.13 3.80 -30.87
N ALA A 826 -18.02 2.82 -31.04
CA ALA A 826 -19.42 3.08 -31.40
C ALA A 826 -20.15 3.93 -30.35
N ILE A 827 -19.96 3.62 -29.07
CA ILE A 827 -20.52 4.38 -27.95
C ILE A 827 -19.91 5.79 -27.91
N ALA A 828 -18.59 5.90 -28.08
CA ALA A 828 -17.90 7.19 -28.09
C ALA A 828 -18.39 8.13 -29.20
N LYS A 829 -18.60 7.62 -30.41
CA LYS A 829 -19.12 8.39 -31.54
C LYS A 829 -20.52 8.96 -31.25
N ASN A 830 -21.40 8.15 -30.64
CA ASN A 830 -22.73 8.63 -30.24
C ASN A 830 -22.64 9.74 -29.19
N VAL A 831 -21.82 9.55 -28.15
CA VAL A 831 -21.60 10.55 -27.09
C VAL A 831 -21.08 11.88 -27.65
N ILE A 832 -20.11 11.85 -28.57
CA ILE A 832 -19.55 13.06 -29.18
C ILE A 832 -20.65 13.85 -29.90
N ARG A 833 -21.49 13.16 -30.68
CA ARG A 833 -22.60 13.79 -31.42
C ARG A 833 -23.64 14.39 -30.47
N GLU A 834 -24.03 13.65 -29.42
CA GLU A 834 -25.00 14.11 -28.42
C GLU A 834 -24.56 15.39 -27.71
N VAL A 835 -23.28 15.49 -27.32
CA VAL A 835 -22.73 16.68 -26.65
C VAL A 835 -22.81 17.90 -27.58
N VAL A 836 -22.39 17.76 -28.84
CA VAL A 836 -22.44 18.86 -29.81
C VAL A 836 -23.88 19.26 -30.15
N GLU A 837 -24.78 18.28 -30.31
CA GLU A 837 -26.19 18.54 -30.58
C GLU A 837 -26.85 19.34 -29.43
N LYS A 838 -26.52 19.02 -28.18
CA LYS A 838 -26.98 19.76 -27.01
C LYS A 838 -26.54 21.22 -27.04
N GLU A 839 -25.29 21.50 -27.39
CA GLU A 839 -24.79 22.88 -27.47
C GLU A 839 -25.40 23.67 -28.63
N ILE A 840 -25.67 23.02 -29.77
CA ILE A 840 -26.43 23.64 -30.88
C ILE A 840 -27.84 24.03 -30.41
N LYS A 841 -28.54 23.13 -29.69
CA LYS A 841 -29.87 23.41 -29.11
C LYS A 841 -29.82 24.61 -28.16
N ILE A 842 -28.82 24.66 -27.27
CA ILE A 842 -28.63 25.77 -26.32
C ILE A 842 -28.38 27.09 -27.07
N ALA A 843 -27.49 27.10 -28.08
CA ALA A 843 -27.16 28.28 -28.86
C ALA A 843 -28.36 28.86 -29.64
N ASN A 844 -29.28 27.98 -30.05
CA ASN A 844 -30.48 28.35 -30.81
C ASN A 844 -31.72 28.61 -29.94
N THR A 845 -31.64 28.39 -28.62
CA THR A 845 -32.74 28.68 -27.70
C THR A 845 -32.84 30.21 -27.47
N PRO A 846 -34.00 30.86 -27.73
CA PRO A 846 -34.15 32.29 -27.55
C PRO A 846 -34.05 32.67 -26.06
N LYS A 847 -33.10 33.56 -25.71
CA LYS A 847 -32.97 34.08 -24.35
C LYS A 847 -34.23 34.88 -23.99
N SER A 848 -35.01 34.45 -23.00
CA SER A 848 -36.19 35.20 -22.55
C SER A 848 -35.73 36.55 -21.98
N LYS A 849 -36.33 37.64 -22.47
CA LYS A 849 -36.09 38.99 -21.95
C LYS A 849 -36.84 39.15 -20.63
N HIS A 850 -36.27 38.70 -19.50
CA HIS A 850 -36.67 39.28 -18.21
C HIS A 850 -36.02 40.66 -18.05
N ARG A 851 -36.75 41.65 -18.57
CA ARG A 851 -36.51 43.07 -18.39
C ARG A 851 -36.73 43.38 -16.90
N ARG A 852 -35.65 43.52 -16.12
CA ARG A 852 -35.69 44.20 -14.81
C ARG A 852 -36.25 45.61 -15.05
N LYS A 853 -37.53 45.83 -14.79
CA LYS A 853 -38.06 47.15 -14.46
C LYS A 853 -37.40 47.54 -13.14
N ARG A 854 -36.40 48.42 -13.20
CA ARG A 854 -36.08 49.29 -12.07
C ARG A 854 -37.31 50.15 -11.84
N SER A 855 -38.08 49.87 -10.78
CA SER A 855 -38.97 50.83 -10.18
C SER A 855 -38.13 51.87 -9.47
N SER A 856 -37.97 53.03 -10.10
CA SER A 856 -37.84 54.29 -9.37
C SER A 856 -39.17 54.55 -8.66
N ASN A 857 -39.16 54.63 -7.33
CA ASN A 857 -39.96 55.54 -6.52
C ASN A 857 -39.55 55.38 -5.04
N ALA A 858 -39.14 56.52 -4.47
CA ALA A 858 -39.01 56.91 -3.05
C ALA A 858 -38.54 55.86 -2.04
#